data_AF-A0A358DBR0-F1
#
_entry.id   AF-A0A358DBR0-F1
#
_cell.length_a   1.000
_cell.length_b   1.000
_cell.length_c   1.000
_cell.angle_alpha   90.00
_cell.angle_beta   90.00
_cell.angle_gamma   90.00
#
_symmetry.space_group_name_H-M   'P 1'
#
loop_
_entity.id
_entity.type
_entity.pdbx_description
1 polymer ?
#
loop_
_entity_poly.entity_id
_entity_poly.type
_entity_poly.pdbx_seq_one_letter_code
_entity_poly.pdbx_strand_id
1 'polypeptide(L)'
;GDGQPITEQTRLDVDMNFAGDTFSLITLASTNANGLRNVYTSVQLTVGEVVGGVGSVGLLNGAIQVELLFDGEVQRTYDQGDLAAINPNGTGAYTFNAVGSQIGAFDEIRFTQTQTAGSPGVVSGEFSLDDFIYVPPATEFTSIVDDRVYGAYIRITGEIGATATLTDLYGRDMEQTIRLGQQSGTNFVWGDFDGDGVPEYNDGIGRIDLSGFGDGEGSSVYMTGGLINTFTGEPPLQAEFLEGGFAWLFDDIDLIDEFEGSGFGFFTLPDDELGAMGLPNAAAQVIIGSPFDRPQLGYNPGGTPLGPDGTFTDPNQGVFLTDGSSIGDVILNSIQMGSSRFNGSVDMFAVGVNYGSLSSAGDLGAFIVASDSGVYSQDPGDDDSTENDNFTTDSQILVGRSLGQFIVGGKNLTRIVVDGDLNSPDTAPPIDILNYTEKEIIYGFDPNVDDAIRAFLRTNRDFGGDDVLGQRAVLFGDATIRNDTILSAEFLNSPGTAAIVTGSLGGQDPVSTGVDSGDVYGFAVDGTRDIVIESLGLSTAFGGQLRIVDSDGRTVASTTLDENTAFGSVVRYTPTAPGVYYLVINYLGGADTNSGIDFAYSVLVSGMAPTTLGSYRTALGFGSGADTRGVAADGFLDRPVVVLNSGSAGAIRVGTGYVDGSGQESLADGLVNTLVDGDTITQMAGFSFSAPGNLYNITTGGDIGAGSAGTFVPNDFTIGGHFGTLYTGRLDLIGDRPINGDVTGLALNVGGQIALLNIGGTIGADQDNSVGGLVVETGSPTIIRTGLDEDLEGHIGLIRVGSHVAGANFILDTSASPGAIVGGFLVSQDVDNFGNDGLYNDDFGIFDGFGGLDITLGQDSDIRFVDIPQIDIQGAADLAIPLIAGETLTLVDDAGGRLEISVTSLGPVPVTVGRVYIVPIDGSEGVAIARIEVDLTGTGTIAGGRTLQIRGESGQSVNDIISIGRIVVTYSDEQSRILINGTAQIDVWRIDAPNGLDTITQDTPRGDIIAIDTDTLNQLIINEGDLGRTEVVDWGPSELGPYLGLT
;
A
#
# COMPACT_ATOMS: atom_id res chain seq x y z
N GLY A 1 45.10 -10.92 -48.77
CA GLY A 1 45.99 -9.74 -48.85
C GLY A 1 45.20 -8.45 -48.99
N ASP A 2 44.31 -8.34 -49.98
CA ASP A 2 43.79 -7.03 -50.43
C ASP A 2 42.33 -6.73 -50.02
N GLY A 3 41.74 -7.51 -49.11
CA GLY A 3 40.40 -7.26 -48.55
C GLY A 3 39.26 -7.24 -49.59
N GLN A 4 39.43 -7.88 -50.75
CA GLN A 4 38.42 -7.91 -51.81
C GLN A 4 37.36 -8.99 -51.52
N PRO A 5 36.06 -8.71 -51.74
CA PRO A 5 35.00 -9.69 -51.57
C PRO A 5 35.16 -10.85 -52.57
N ILE A 6 35.02 -12.07 -52.08
CA ILE A 6 35.07 -13.30 -52.87
C ILE A 6 33.65 -13.59 -53.39
N THR A 7 33.48 -13.69 -54.72
CA THR A 7 32.19 -14.09 -55.33
C THR A 7 32.22 -15.58 -55.69
N GLU A 8 31.03 -16.19 -55.91
CA GLU A 8 30.73 -17.63 -56.10
C GLU A 8 31.53 -18.40 -57.18
N GLN A 9 32.58 -17.83 -57.77
CA GLN A 9 33.45 -18.48 -58.78
C GLN A 9 34.95 -18.49 -58.41
N THR A 10 35.31 -18.25 -57.15
CA THR A 10 36.72 -18.02 -56.78
C THR A 10 37.32 -19.18 -56.00
N ARG A 11 38.13 -20.00 -56.68
CA ARG A 11 39.06 -20.92 -56.02
C ARG A 11 40.19 -20.14 -55.35
N LEU A 12 40.46 -20.42 -54.08
CA LEU A 12 41.52 -19.78 -53.29
C LEU A 12 42.67 -20.76 -53.06
N ASP A 13 43.83 -20.51 -53.65
CA ASP A 13 45.03 -21.30 -53.35
C ASP A 13 45.75 -20.67 -52.13
N VAL A 14 45.96 -21.49 -51.09
CA VAL A 14 46.59 -21.12 -49.82
C VAL A 14 47.91 -21.87 -49.71
N ASP A 15 48.98 -21.14 -49.35
CA ASP A 15 50.31 -21.69 -49.12
C ASP A 15 50.81 -21.22 -47.75
N MET A 16 51.00 -22.18 -46.83
CA MET A 16 51.50 -21.96 -45.48
C MET A 16 52.71 -22.86 -45.24
N ASN A 17 53.84 -22.28 -44.79
CA ASN A 17 55.12 -22.97 -44.70
C ASN A 17 55.82 -22.80 -43.35
N PHE A 18 55.52 -21.74 -42.61
CA PHE A 18 56.17 -21.40 -41.35
C PHE A 18 55.21 -21.56 -40.17
N ALA A 19 55.75 -21.96 -39.01
CA ALA A 19 54.97 -21.96 -37.78
C ALA A 19 54.43 -20.54 -37.50
N GLY A 20 53.12 -20.43 -37.29
CA GLY A 20 52.41 -19.16 -37.09
C GLY A 20 51.89 -18.53 -38.39
N ASP A 21 52.08 -19.14 -39.57
CA ASP A 21 51.37 -18.72 -40.78
C ASP A 21 49.87 -18.95 -40.57
N THR A 22 49.07 -17.91 -40.82
CA THR A 22 47.61 -17.95 -40.68
C THR A 22 46.92 -17.45 -41.93
N PHE A 23 45.86 -18.12 -42.33
CA PHE A 23 44.91 -17.67 -43.34
C PHE A 23 43.51 -17.69 -42.75
N SER A 24 42.73 -16.62 -42.89
CA SER A 24 41.36 -16.61 -42.39
C SER A 24 40.36 -16.07 -43.42
N LEU A 25 39.13 -16.54 -43.28
CA LEU A 25 37.97 -16.07 -44.00
C LEU A 25 37.00 -15.51 -42.97
N ILE A 26 36.65 -14.24 -43.15
CA ILE A 26 35.69 -13.52 -42.31
C ILE A 26 34.45 -13.29 -43.16
N THR A 27 33.28 -13.54 -42.59
CA THR A 27 32.01 -13.40 -43.29
C THR A 27 31.39 -12.04 -42.99
N LEU A 28 31.11 -11.24 -44.01
CA LEU A 28 30.58 -9.87 -43.87
C LEU A 28 29.10 -9.80 -44.27
N ALA A 29 28.31 -9.07 -43.49
CA ALA A 29 26.86 -8.95 -43.66
C ALA A 29 26.44 -8.02 -44.79
N SER A 30 27.32 -7.10 -45.24
CA SER A 30 27.08 -6.29 -46.44
C SER A 30 28.38 -5.86 -47.13
N THR A 31 28.28 -5.43 -48.40
CA THR A 31 29.39 -4.81 -49.15
C THR A 31 29.70 -3.36 -48.71
N ASN A 32 28.96 -2.81 -47.74
CA ASN A 32 29.15 -1.45 -47.25
C ASN A 32 29.94 -1.44 -45.92
N ALA A 33 30.72 -0.39 -45.74
CA ALA A 33 31.91 -0.27 -44.88
C ALA A 33 31.72 -0.36 -43.34
N ASN A 34 30.64 -0.97 -42.84
CA ASN A 34 30.32 -0.96 -41.41
C ASN A 34 30.94 -2.14 -40.61
N GLY A 35 31.65 -3.06 -41.26
CA GLY A 35 32.38 -4.14 -40.58
C GLY A 35 31.51 -5.20 -39.89
N LEU A 36 30.19 -5.17 -40.08
CA LEU A 36 29.25 -6.16 -39.55
C LEU A 36 29.49 -7.54 -40.17
N ARG A 37 29.47 -8.57 -39.33
CA ARG A 37 29.79 -9.96 -39.72
C ARG A 37 28.52 -10.82 -39.76
N ASN A 38 28.47 -11.74 -40.73
CA ASN A 38 27.48 -12.80 -40.70
C ASN A 38 27.98 -13.94 -39.83
N VAL A 39 27.07 -14.60 -39.15
CA VAL A 39 27.36 -15.71 -38.24
C VAL A 39 26.78 -17.00 -38.82
N TYR A 40 27.48 -18.11 -38.58
CA TYR A 40 27.15 -19.43 -39.11
C TYR A 40 27.40 -20.52 -38.07
N THR A 41 26.63 -21.60 -38.13
CA THR A 41 26.79 -22.78 -37.24
C THR A 41 27.64 -23.87 -37.88
N SER A 42 27.71 -23.88 -39.21
CA SER A 42 28.54 -24.80 -39.98
C SER A 42 29.02 -24.19 -41.29
N VAL A 43 30.22 -24.57 -41.73
CA VAL A 43 30.71 -24.36 -43.09
C VAL A 43 31.10 -25.69 -43.72
N GLN A 44 30.59 -25.93 -44.91
CA GLN A 44 31.09 -26.94 -45.82
C GLN A 44 31.97 -26.28 -46.87
N LEU A 45 33.14 -26.85 -47.12
CA LEU A 45 34.05 -26.40 -48.17
C LEU A 45 34.76 -27.59 -48.82
N THR A 46 35.21 -27.43 -50.05
CA THR A 46 36.00 -28.42 -50.77
C THR A 46 37.48 -28.03 -50.71
N VAL A 47 38.31 -28.92 -50.17
CA VAL A 47 39.77 -28.78 -50.17
C VAL A 47 40.34 -29.53 -51.37
N GLY A 48 40.91 -28.80 -52.32
CA GLY A 48 41.58 -29.35 -53.49
C GLY A 48 43.11 -29.27 -53.41
N GLU A 49 43.77 -29.93 -54.35
CA GLU A 49 45.21 -29.79 -54.56
C GLU A 49 45.51 -28.49 -55.33
N VAL A 50 46.55 -27.76 -54.94
CA VAL A 50 47.06 -26.58 -55.68
C VAL A 50 47.61 -27.01 -57.04
N VAL A 51 47.21 -26.34 -58.13
CA VAL A 51 47.64 -26.68 -59.49
C VAL A 51 49.16 -26.48 -59.63
N GLY A 52 49.91 -27.59 -59.66
CA GLY A 52 51.37 -27.60 -59.78
C GLY A 52 52.14 -27.91 -58.50
N GLY A 53 51.46 -28.10 -57.36
CA GLY A 53 52.05 -28.54 -56.10
C GLY A 53 52.51 -30.00 -56.17
N VAL A 54 53.72 -30.30 -55.70
CA VAL A 54 54.26 -31.67 -55.68
C VAL A 54 54.13 -32.25 -54.28
N GLY A 55 53.12 -33.08 -54.06
CA GLY A 55 52.89 -33.76 -52.78
C GLY A 55 51.91 -33.06 -51.83
N SER A 56 50.95 -32.29 -52.36
CA SER A 56 49.86 -31.71 -51.56
C SER A 56 49.08 -32.81 -50.84
N VAL A 57 49.00 -32.71 -49.52
CA VAL A 57 48.22 -33.59 -48.63
C VAL A 57 47.00 -32.85 -48.07
N GLY A 58 46.63 -31.73 -48.71
CA GLY A 58 45.57 -30.82 -48.29
C GLY A 58 45.72 -30.39 -46.82
N LEU A 59 44.66 -30.57 -46.02
CA LEU A 59 44.69 -30.19 -44.60
C LEU A 59 45.45 -31.18 -43.70
N LEU A 60 45.88 -32.35 -44.21
CA LEU A 60 46.58 -33.39 -43.43
C LEU A 60 48.11 -33.32 -43.57
N ASN A 61 48.68 -32.13 -43.42
CA ASN A 61 50.12 -31.90 -43.55
C ASN A 61 50.94 -32.20 -42.29
N GLY A 62 50.30 -32.66 -41.22
CA GLY A 62 50.93 -32.91 -39.91
C GLY A 62 51.03 -31.68 -38.99
N ALA A 63 50.60 -30.49 -39.43
CA ALA A 63 50.68 -29.26 -38.64
C ALA A 63 49.57 -28.22 -38.89
N ILE A 64 48.65 -28.41 -39.84
CA ILE A 64 47.48 -27.53 -39.99
C ILE A 64 46.52 -27.75 -38.84
N GLN A 65 46.02 -26.65 -38.30
CA GLN A 65 44.88 -26.58 -37.42
C GLN A 65 43.82 -25.71 -38.08
N VAL A 66 42.55 -26.11 -37.99
CA VAL A 66 41.42 -25.26 -38.39
C VAL A 66 40.72 -24.79 -37.14
N GLU A 67 40.59 -23.49 -36.98
CA GLU A 67 39.95 -22.83 -35.86
C GLU A 67 38.68 -22.14 -36.38
N LEU A 68 37.56 -22.40 -35.73
CA LEU A 68 36.34 -21.61 -35.88
C LEU A 68 36.37 -20.55 -34.80
N LEU A 69 36.25 -19.29 -35.18
CA LEU A 69 36.26 -18.16 -34.28
C LEU A 69 34.95 -17.39 -34.34
N PHE A 70 34.57 -16.82 -33.20
CA PHE A 70 33.46 -15.90 -33.06
C PHE A 70 33.96 -14.66 -32.30
N ASP A 71 33.79 -13.47 -32.89
CA ASP A 71 34.30 -12.19 -32.38
C ASP A 71 35.80 -12.25 -31.96
N GLY A 72 36.59 -13.05 -32.69
CA GLY A 72 38.02 -13.24 -32.45
C GLY A 72 38.38 -14.27 -31.37
N GLU A 73 37.42 -14.88 -30.69
CA GLU A 73 37.63 -15.99 -29.76
C GLU A 73 37.49 -17.35 -30.45
N VAL A 74 38.37 -18.30 -30.14
CA VAL A 74 38.33 -19.65 -30.73
C VAL A 74 37.20 -20.46 -30.08
N GLN A 75 36.18 -20.74 -30.85
CA GLN A 75 35.03 -21.56 -30.45
C GLN A 75 35.35 -23.05 -30.57
N ARG A 76 36.04 -23.43 -31.65
CA ARG A 76 36.42 -24.83 -31.86
C ARG A 76 37.70 -24.96 -32.65
N THR A 77 38.54 -25.87 -32.18
CA THR A 77 39.76 -26.29 -32.86
C THR A 77 39.58 -27.67 -33.45
N TYR A 78 39.97 -27.83 -34.70
CA TYR A 78 40.12 -29.10 -35.40
C TYR A 78 41.61 -29.35 -35.63
N ASP A 79 42.15 -30.31 -34.89
CA ASP A 79 43.54 -30.73 -35.05
C ASP A 79 43.71 -31.75 -36.19
N GLN A 80 44.93 -32.23 -36.41
CA GLN A 80 45.21 -33.21 -37.47
C GLN A 80 44.44 -34.54 -37.31
N GLY A 81 44.15 -34.95 -36.08
CA GLY A 81 43.32 -36.12 -35.79
C GLY A 81 41.86 -35.89 -36.16
N ASP A 82 41.32 -34.72 -35.79
CA ASP A 82 39.95 -34.32 -36.13
C ASP A 82 39.76 -34.18 -37.64
N LEU A 83 40.73 -33.53 -38.32
CA LEU A 83 40.73 -33.36 -39.77
C LEU A 83 40.77 -34.71 -40.50
N ALA A 84 41.52 -35.68 -39.98
CA ALA A 84 41.60 -37.01 -40.56
C ALA A 84 40.31 -37.83 -40.32
N ALA A 85 39.60 -37.55 -39.22
CA ALA A 85 38.30 -38.15 -38.93
C ALA A 85 37.20 -37.61 -39.86
N ILE A 86 37.24 -36.32 -40.21
CA ILE A 86 36.31 -35.71 -41.18
C ILE A 86 36.57 -36.26 -42.59
N ASN A 87 37.83 -36.20 -43.03
CA ASN A 87 38.22 -36.72 -44.34
C ASN A 87 39.66 -37.29 -44.31
N PRO A 88 39.82 -38.62 -44.37
CA PRO A 88 41.12 -39.27 -44.21
C PRO A 88 42.07 -39.06 -45.40
N ASN A 89 41.59 -38.48 -46.51
CA ASN A 89 42.40 -38.27 -47.71
C ASN A 89 43.10 -36.91 -47.75
N GLY A 90 42.82 -36.01 -46.79
CA GLY A 90 43.40 -34.65 -46.76
C GLY A 90 42.80 -33.67 -47.76
N THR A 91 42.17 -34.18 -48.82
CA THR A 91 41.49 -33.44 -49.90
C THR A 91 40.08 -33.98 -50.12
N GLY A 92 39.16 -33.13 -50.58
CA GLY A 92 37.73 -33.40 -50.74
C GLY A 92 36.87 -32.50 -49.85
N ALA A 93 35.61 -32.88 -49.64
CA ALA A 93 34.69 -32.10 -48.81
C ALA A 93 35.09 -32.17 -47.32
N TYR A 94 35.05 -31.03 -46.66
CA TYR A 94 35.16 -30.87 -45.22
C TYR A 94 33.92 -30.13 -44.72
N THR A 95 33.40 -30.57 -43.59
CA THR A 95 32.32 -29.88 -42.86
C THR A 95 32.84 -29.57 -41.47
N PHE A 96 32.90 -28.28 -41.15
CA PHE A 96 33.30 -27.78 -39.84
C PHE A 96 32.06 -27.26 -39.13
N ASN A 97 31.74 -27.84 -37.98
CA ASN A 97 30.58 -27.47 -37.17
C ASN A 97 31.03 -26.74 -35.91
N ALA A 98 30.43 -25.59 -35.64
CA ALA A 98 30.55 -24.93 -34.35
C ALA A 98 29.59 -25.53 -33.31
N VAL A 99 28.56 -26.27 -33.73
CA VAL A 99 27.62 -26.98 -32.84
C VAL A 99 28.35 -27.87 -31.82
N GLY A 100 28.06 -27.66 -30.53
CA GLY A 100 28.72 -28.31 -29.38
C GLY A 100 29.98 -27.59 -28.87
N SER A 101 30.30 -26.40 -29.39
CA SER A 101 31.20 -25.42 -28.73
C SER A 101 30.45 -24.57 -27.71
N GLN A 102 31.15 -23.68 -27.00
CA GLN A 102 30.54 -22.82 -25.98
C GLN A 102 29.45 -21.89 -26.55
N ILE A 103 29.67 -21.30 -27.73
CA ILE A 103 28.71 -20.40 -28.40
C ILE A 103 27.90 -21.10 -29.50
N GLY A 104 28.37 -22.25 -30.03
CA GLY A 104 27.64 -22.97 -31.08
C GLY A 104 27.72 -22.34 -32.48
N ALA A 105 28.30 -21.14 -32.62
CA ALA A 105 28.39 -20.39 -33.87
C ALA A 105 29.81 -19.80 -34.13
N PHE A 106 30.05 -19.29 -35.34
CA PHE A 106 31.33 -18.67 -35.75
C PHE A 106 31.12 -17.58 -36.83
N ASP A 107 32.02 -16.61 -36.90
CA ASP A 107 32.06 -15.51 -37.87
C ASP A 107 33.38 -15.47 -38.69
N GLU A 108 34.36 -16.28 -38.27
CA GLU A 108 35.65 -16.44 -38.92
C GLU A 108 36.07 -17.92 -38.91
N ILE A 109 36.56 -18.41 -40.04
CA ILE A 109 37.31 -19.68 -40.10
C ILE A 109 38.78 -19.37 -40.37
N ARG A 110 39.66 -19.86 -39.50
CA ARG A 110 41.10 -19.63 -39.54
C ARG A 110 41.85 -20.94 -39.70
N PHE A 111 42.81 -20.94 -40.61
CA PHE A 111 43.73 -22.02 -40.86
C PHE A 111 45.09 -21.57 -40.32
N THR A 112 45.66 -22.37 -39.42
CA THR A 112 46.91 -22.03 -38.73
C THR A 112 47.92 -23.16 -38.94
N GLN A 113 49.12 -22.82 -39.41
CA GLN A 113 50.25 -23.75 -39.46
C GLN A 113 50.97 -23.73 -38.11
N THR A 114 50.86 -24.81 -37.34
CA THR A 114 51.44 -24.90 -35.98
C THR A 114 52.94 -25.19 -35.97
N GLN A 115 53.50 -25.73 -37.07
CA GLN A 115 54.92 -26.08 -37.20
C GLN A 115 55.44 -25.79 -38.61
N THR A 116 56.72 -25.38 -38.70
CA THR A 116 57.39 -25.09 -39.98
C THR A 116 57.55 -26.37 -40.82
N ALA A 117 57.20 -26.28 -42.10
CA ALA A 117 57.35 -27.35 -43.08
C ALA A 117 58.79 -27.88 -43.13
N GLY A 118 58.96 -29.21 -43.18
CA GLY A 118 60.26 -29.88 -43.08
C GLY A 118 60.65 -30.31 -41.65
N SER A 119 59.85 -29.96 -40.64
CA SER A 119 59.92 -30.60 -39.31
C SER A 119 59.52 -32.09 -39.42
N PRO A 120 59.98 -32.98 -38.53
CA PRO A 120 59.66 -34.41 -38.61
C PRO A 120 58.14 -34.66 -38.63
N GLY A 121 57.64 -35.22 -39.74
CA GLY A 121 56.21 -35.50 -39.93
C GLY A 121 55.37 -34.34 -40.48
N VAL A 122 55.99 -33.19 -40.79
CA VAL A 122 55.30 -31.99 -41.29
C VAL A 122 55.72 -31.66 -42.73
N VAL A 123 54.75 -31.59 -43.65
CA VAL A 123 54.96 -31.15 -45.03
C VAL A 123 54.36 -29.75 -45.27
N SER A 124 54.63 -29.15 -46.43
CA SER A 124 54.10 -27.82 -46.78
C SER A 124 52.56 -27.85 -46.83
N GLY A 125 51.92 -26.81 -46.28
CA GLY A 125 50.47 -26.63 -46.26
C GLY A 125 49.96 -25.96 -47.52
N GLU A 126 50.10 -26.62 -48.67
CA GLU A 126 49.58 -26.16 -49.96
C GLU A 126 48.21 -26.81 -50.24
N PHE A 127 47.14 -26.01 -50.21
CA PHE A 127 45.79 -26.47 -50.53
C PHE A 127 44.96 -25.40 -51.22
N SER A 128 43.93 -25.81 -51.97
CA SER A 128 42.96 -24.90 -52.55
C SER A 128 41.62 -25.02 -51.82
N LEU A 129 40.93 -23.91 -51.58
CA LEU A 129 39.58 -23.88 -51.03
C LEU A 129 38.58 -23.46 -52.11
N ASP A 130 37.47 -24.19 -52.22
CA ASP A 130 36.38 -23.94 -53.17
C ASP A 130 35.03 -24.43 -52.60
N ASP A 131 33.92 -24.18 -53.30
CA ASP A 131 32.55 -24.65 -52.96
C ASP A 131 32.12 -24.38 -51.50
N PHE A 132 32.28 -23.14 -51.05
CA PHE A 132 31.84 -22.74 -49.70
C PHE A 132 30.31 -22.74 -49.60
N ILE A 133 29.78 -23.50 -48.65
CA ILE A 133 28.38 -23.50 -48.25
C ILE A 133 28.33 -23.22 -46.76
N TYR A 134 27.86 -22.04 -46.39
CA TYR A 134 27.66 -21.66 -45.01
C TYR A 134 26.22 -21.94 -44.59
N VAL A 135 26.04 -22.46 -43.38
CA VAL A 135 24.73 -22.75 -42.77
C VAL A 135 24.49 -21.71 -41.68
N PRO A 136 23.53 -20.77 -41.85
CA PRO A 136 23.21 -19.80 -40.82
C PRO A 136 22.56 -20.49 -39.61
N PRO A 137 22.57 -19.85 -38.42
CA PRO A 137 21.71 -20.24 -37.31
C PRO A 137 20.24 -20.38 -37.73
N ALA A 138 19.48 -21.17 -36.97
CA ALA A 138 18.02 -21.13 -37.10
C ALA A 138 17.53 -19.74 -36.70
N THR A 139 16.53 -19.22 -37.41
CA THR A 139 15.92 -17.90 -37.13
C THR A 139 14.41 -18.04 -36.92
N GLU A 140 13.96 -19.24 -36.58
CA GLU A 140 12.52 -19.56 -36.49
C GLU A 140 11.86 -18.81 -35.32
N PHE A 141 12.63 -18.49 -34.27
CA PHE A 141 12.16 -17.78 -33.09
C PHE A 141 12.73 -16.36 -32.94
N THR A 142 13.35 -15.81 -33.98
CA THR A 142 13.98 -14.48 -33.93
C THR A 142 13.00 -13.39 -33.52
N SER A 143 11.77 -13.38 -34.06
CA SER A 143 10.77 -12.38 -33.65
C SER A 143 10.39 -12.50 -32.17
N ILE A 144 10.28 -13.73 -31.65
CA ILE A 144 9.92 -13.97 -30.25
C ILE A 144 11.01 -13.47 -29.31
N VAL A 145 12.28 -13.71 -29.65
CA VAL A 145 13.41 -13.24 -28.84
C VAL A 145 13.56 -11.72 -28.96
N ASP A 146 13.45 -11.16 -30.16
CA ASP A 146 13.60 -9.72 -30.41
C ASP A 146 12.54 -8.87 -29.71
N ASP A 147 11.29 -9.34 -29.68
CA ASP A 147 10.20 -8.63 -29.01
C ASP A 147 10.40 -8.61 -27.48
N ARG A 148 11.22 -9.52 -26.92
CA ARG A 148 11.41 -9.67 -25.46
C ARG A 148 12.73 -9.11 -24.93
N VAL A 149 13.38 -8.21 -25.67
CA VAL A 149 14.67 -7.62 -25.26
C VAL A 149 14.49 -6.33 -24.48
N TYR A 150 14.84 -6.38 -23.18
CA TYR A 150 14.84 -5.23 -22.28
C TYR A 150 16.20 -5.08 -21.59
N GLY A 151 16.54 -3.84 -21.23
CA GLY A 151 17.76 -3.53 -20.49
C GLY A 151 17.45 -3.24 -19.02
N ALA A 152 18.37 -3.65 -18.14
CA ALA A 152 18.33 -3.31 -16.73
C ALA A 152 19.61 -2.57 -16.33
N TYR A 153 19.46 -1.56 -15.47
CA TYR A 153 20.53 -0.88 -14.80
C TYR A 153 20.46 -1.20 -13.30
N ILE A 154 21.58 -1.62 -12.73
CA ILE A 154 21.73 -1.81 -11.28
C ILE A 154 22.83 -0.90 -10.73
N ARG A 155 22.55 -0.24 -9.62
CA ARG A 155 23.54 0.47 -8.82
C ARG A 155 23.57 -0.08 -7.41
N ILE A 156 24.78 -0.37 -6.96
CA ILE A 156 25.06 -0.86 -5.62
C ILE A 156 25.93 0.18 -4.93
N THR A 157 25.49 0.60 -3.75
CA THR A 157 26.25 1.44 -2.83
C THR A 157 26.44 0.63 -1.56
N GLY A 158 27.64 0.60 -0.99
CA GLY A 158 27.93 -0.20 0.20
C GLY A 158 29.35 0.00 0.70
N GLU A 159 29.65 -0.57 1.85
CA GLU A 159 30.98 -0.52 2.45
C GLU A 159 32.03 -1.28 1.62
N ILE A 160 33.31 -1.06 1.93
CA ILE A 160 34.40 -1.82 1.30
C ILE A 160 34.22 -3.31 1.63
N GLY A 161 33.92 -4.11 0.62
CA GLY A 161 33.64 -5.54 0.77
C GLY A 161 32.23 -5.94 0.35
N ALA A 162 31.33 -4.97 0.12
CA ALA A 162 30.02 -5.24 -0.45
C ALA A 162 30.15 -5.83 -1.87
N THR A 163 29.43 -6.91 -2.14
CA THR A 163 29.38 -7.55 -3.46
C THR A 163 27.95 -7.95 -3.81
N ALA A 164 27.66 -7.98 -5.12
CA ALA A 164 26.42 -8.54 -5.65
C ALA A 164 26.75 -9.52 -6.77
N THR A 165 26.01 -10.62 -6.82
CA THR A 165 26.03 -11.59 -7.94
C THR A 165 24.62 -11.68 -8.49
N LEU A 166 24.49 -11.53 -9.81
CA LEU A 166 23.20 -11.61 -10.50
C LEU A 166 23.22 -12.85 -11.38
N THR A 167 22.17 -13.66 -11.25
CA THR A 167 21.98 -14.85 -12.06
C THR A 167 20.62 -14.83 -12.75
N ASP A 168 20.56 -15.42 -13.93
CA ASP A 168 19.33 -15.53 -14.71
C ASP A 168 18.36 -16.58 -14.16
N LEU A 169 17.23 -16.79 -14.83
CA LEU A 169 16.21 -17.75 -14.39
C LEU A 169 16.68 -19.22 -14.41
N TYR A 170 17.79 -19.53 -15.07
CA TYR A 170 18.43 -20.85 -15.03
C TYR A 170 19.59 -20.95 -14.02
N GLY A 171 19.86 -19.87 -13.28
CA GLY A 171 20.98 -19.78 -12.33
C GLY A 171 22.34 -19.62 -13.00
N ARG A 172 22.40 -19.16 -14.26
CA ARG A 172 23.64 -18.79 -14.94
C ARG A 172 24.02 -17.36 -14.57
N ASP A 173 25.30 -17.05 -14.47
CA ASP A 173 25.75 -15.68 -14.23
C ASP A 173 25.30 -14.76 -15.38
N MET A 174 24.77 -13.59 -15.03
CA MET A 174 24.38 -12.60 -16.04
C MET A 174 25.60 -11.93 -16.64
N GLU A 175 25.57 -11.70 -17.96
CA GLU A 175 26.57 -10.95 -18.69
C GLU A 175 26.22 -9.46 -18.74
N GLN A 176 27.20 -8.60 -18.47
CA GLN A 176 27.01 -7.15 -18.54
C GLN A 176 27.08 -6.66 -20.01
N THR A 177 25.98 -6.83 -20.74
CA THR A 177 25.87 -6.39 -22.15
C THR A 177 24.44 -5.97 -22.49
N ILE A 178 24.32 -5.06 -23.48
CA ILE A 178 23.04 -4.75 -24.13
C ILE A 178 22.93 -5.35 -25.54
N ARG A 179 23.88 -6.21 -25.94
CA ARG A 179 23.84 -6.95 -27.20
C ARG A 179 22.94 -8.17 -27.04
N LEU A 180 21.65 -7.94 -27.15
CA LEU A 180 20.60 -8.95 -27.10
C LEU A 180 19.62 -8.68 -28.24
N GLY A 181 19.19 -9.72 -28.95
CA GLY A 181 18.33 -9.58 -30.14
C GLY A 181 19.09 -9.45 -31.46
N GLN A 182 18.34 -9.35 -32.56
CA GLN A 182 18.87 -9.26 -33.91
C GLN A 182 19.31 -7.84 -34.24
N GLN A 183 20.61 -7.65 -34.41
CA GLN A 183 21.13 -6.38 -34.92
C GLN A 183 20.68 -6.15 -36.36
N SER A 184 20.22 -4.93 -36.67
CA SER A 184 19.80 -4.55 -38.02
C SER A 184 20.86 -4.87 -39.08
N GLY A 185 20.48 -5.68 -40.07
CA GLY A 185 21.36 -6.10 -41.17
C GLY A 185 22.23 -7.32 -40.88
N THR A 186 22.07 -7.99 -39.73
CA THR A 186 22.74 -9.26 -39.41
C THR A 186 21.79 -10.46 -39.58
N ASN A 187 22.35 -11.68 -39.63
CA ASN A 187 21.61 -12.93 -39.88
C ASN A 187 21.49 -13.84 -38.64
N PHE A 188 21.66 -13.29 -37.45
CA PHE A 188 21.66 -14.03 -36.19
C PHE A 188 21.11 -13.16 -35.05
N VAL A 189 20.70 -13.80 -33.97
CA VAL A 189 20.21 -13.16 -32.75
C VAL A 189 21.34 -13.17 -31.73
N TRP A 190 21.66 -12.03 -31.14
CA TRP A 190 22.60 -12.00 -30.03
C TRP A 190 21.93 -12.57 -28.79
N GLY A 191 22.61 -13.51 -28.14
CA GLY A 191 22.12 -14.21 -26.96
C GLY A 191 21.27 -15.44 -27.26
N ASP A 192 20.87 -15.72 -28.51
CA ASP A 192 20.26 -17.00 -28.96
C ASP A 192 20.95 -17.43 -30.26
N PHE A 193 22.11 -18.07 -30.13
CA PHE A 193 23.00 -18.40 -31.25
C PHE A 193 22.64 -19.70 -31.94
N ASP A 194 22.00 -20.64 -31.24
CA ASP A 194 21.55 -21.90 -31.83
C ASP A 194 20.11 -21.83 -32.40
N GLY A 195 19.38 -20.77 -32.06
CA GLY A 195 18.07 -20.42 -32.63
C GLY A 195 16.94 -21.28 -32.10
N ASP A 196 17.08 -21.80 -30.87
CA ASP A 196 16.07 -22.63 -30.20
C ASP A 196 15.05 -21.81 -29.39
N GLY A 197 15.22 -20.48 -29.33
CA GLY A 197 14.35 -19.54 -28.62
C GLY A 197 14.64 -19.42 -27.12
N VAL A 198 15.68 -20.08 -26.61
CA VAL A 198 16.18 -19.95 -25.24
C VAL A 198 17.52 -19.20 -25.26
N PRO A 199 17.59 -17.99 -24.70
CA PRO A 199 18.86 -17.29 -24.68
C PRO A 199 19.98 -18.07 -23.94
N GLU A 200 21.20 -18.11 -24.48
CA GLU A 200 22.36 -18.76 -23.84
C GLU A 200 22.89 -17.98 -22.61
N TYR A 201 22.58 -16.69 -22.50
CA TYR A 201 22.84 -15.84 -21.34
C TYR A 201 21.72 -14.79 -21.18
N ASN A 202 21.61 -14.19 -19.99
CA ASN A 202 20.65 -13.12 -19.67
C ASN A 202 19.17 -13.45 -19.94
N ASP A 203 18.75 -14.70 -19.69
CA ASP A 203 17.34 -15.09 -19.84
C ASP A 203 16.50 -14.70 -18.60
N GLY A 204 16.22 -13.40 -18.47
CA GLY A 204 15.53 -12.80 -17.32
C GLY A 204 16.41 -12.72 -16.06
N ILE A 205 15.99 -11.93 -15.07
CA ILE A 205 16.70 -11.82 -13.79
C ILE A 205 16.07 -12.81 -12.81
N GLY A 206 16.80 -13.86 -12.43
CA GLY A 206 16.31 -14.86 -11.48
C GLY A 206 16.63 -14.51 -10.04
N ARG A 207 17.92 -14.34 -9.73
CA ARG A 207 18.40 -14.23 -8.35
C ARG A 207 19.53 -13.20 -8.21
N ILE A 208 19.40 -12.37 -7.18
CA ILE A 208 20.36 -11.33 -6.80
C ILE A 208 20.91 -11.67 -5.41
N ASP A 209 22.15 -12.15 -5.34
CA ASP A 209 22.83 -12.45 -4.08
C ASP A 209 23.72 -11.28 -3.65
N LEU A 210 23.41 -10.70 -2.51
CA LEU A 210 24.11 -9.60 -1.85
C LEU A 210 24.94 -10.13 -0.68
N SER A 211 26.09 -9.52 -0.44
CA SER A 211 26.90 -9.77 0.76
C SER A 211 27.77 -8.57 1.13
N GLY A 212 28.12 -8.43 2.41
CA GLY A 212 29.04 -7.41 2.92
C GLY A 212 28.48 -6.00 2.98
N PHE A 213 27.15 -5.86 3.10
CA PHE A 213 26.48 -4.56 3.27
C PHE A 213 26.50 -4.12 4.75
N GLY A 214 26.13 -2.88 5.03
CA GLY A 214 26.09 -2.33 6.39
C GLY A 214 24.76 -1.63 6.71
N ASP A 215 24.58 -1.36 7.99
CA ASP A 215 23.32 -1.00 8.64
C ASP A 215 22.86 0.47 8.43
N GLY A 216 23.54 1.25 7.58
CA GLY A 216 23.29 2.70 7.44
C GLY A 216 22.93 3.15 6.03
N GLU A 217 22.43 4.39 5.92
CA GLU A 217 21.94 5.13 4.72
C GLU A 217 22.92 5.15 3.51
N GLY A 218 24.15 4.68 3.68
CA GLY A 218 25.13 4.53 2.59
C GLY A 218 25.12 3.16 1.88
N SER A 219 24.35 2.19 2.37
CA SER A 219 24.26 0.83 1.80
C SER A 219 22.92 0.63 1.12
N SER A 220 22.92 0.62 -0.22
CA SER A 220 21.69 0.50 -1.01
C SER A 220 21.85 -0.27 -2.31
N VAL A 221 20.74 -0.86 -2.76
CA VAL A 221 20.58 -1.43 -4.10
C VAL A 221 19.47 -0.67 -4.81
N TYR A 222 19.77 -0.17 -6.01
CA TYR A 222 18.79 0.44 -6.90
C TYR A 222 18.79 -0.26 -8.24
N MET A 223 17.60 -0.58 -8.75
CA MET A 223 17.41 -1.20 -10.05
C MET A 223 16.30 -0.52 -10.84
N THR A 224 16.53 -0.32 -12.13
CA THR A 224 15.61 0.34 -13.07
C THR A 224 15.80 -0.25 -14.47
N GLY A 225 14.80 -0.10 -15.34
CA GLY A 225 14.80 -0.73 -16.66
C GLY A 225 14.76 0.26 -17.80
N GLY A 226 14.74 -0.25 -19.03
CA GLY A 226 14.64 0.56 -20.24
C GLY A 226 14.67 -0.28 -21.50
N LEU A 227 14.33 0.33 -22.64
CA LEU A 227 14.24 -0.36 -23.92
C LEU A 227 15.61 -0.47 -24.60
N ILE A 228 15.87 -1.59 -25.27
CA ILE A 228 17.06 -1.76 -26.11
C ILE A 228 16.64 -1.69 -27.58
N ASN A 229 17.12 -0.67 -28.29
CA ASN A 229 16.87 -0.50 -29.71
C ASN A 229 18.14 -0.72 -30.53
N THR A 230 17.98 -1.27 -31.73
CA THR A 230 19.08 -1.36 -32.70
C THR A 230 19.12 -0.11 -33.57
N PHE A 231 20.32 0.29 -34.02
CA PHE A 231 20.48 1.42 -34.94
C PHE A 231 21.52 1.15 -36.04
N THR A 232 21.29 1.76 -37.20
CA THR A 232 22.25 1.76 -38.31
C THR A 232 22.73 3.18 -38.58
N GLY A 233 23.97 3.50 -38.18
CA GLY A 233 24.56 4.82 -38.39
C GLY A 233 24.67 5.63 -37.10
N GLU A 234 24.07 6.82 -37.06
CA GLU A 234 24.08 7.67 -35.86
C GLU A 234 23.17 7.06 -34.78
N PRO A 235 23.62 7.00 -33.51
CA PRO A 235 22.81 6.50 -32.41
C PRO A 235 21.61 7.42 -32.12
N PRO A 236 20.52 6.89 -31.51
CA PRO A 236 19.44 7.71 -30.99
C PRO A 236 19.96 8.79 -30.04
N LEU A 237 19.43 10.01 -30.12
CA LEU A 237 19.85 11.14 -29.27
C LEU A 237 19.58 10.90 -27.78
N GLN A 238 18.65 10.01 -27.48
CA GLN A 238 18.14 9.69 -26.14
C GLN A 238 18.85 8.49 -25.52
N ALA A 239 19.82 7.88 -26.23
CA ALA A 239 20.52 6.71 -25.75
C ALA A 239 21.46 7.04 -24.56
N GLU A 240 21.33 6.29 -23.47
CA GLU A 240 22.18 6.39 -22.29
C GLU A 240 23.47 5.57 -22.43
N PHE A 241 23.36 4.40 -23.04
CA PHE A 241 24.44 3.45 -23.22
C PHE A 241 24.41 2.91 -24.66
N LEU A 242 25.60 2.74 -25.25
CA LEU A 242 25.77 2.29 -26.61
C LEU A 242 26.75 1.13 -26.64
N GLU A 243 26.38 0.04 -27.31
CA GLU A 243 27.24 -1.11 -27.45
C GLU A 243 26.97 -1.82 -28.77
N GLY A 244 28.00 -1.97 -29.62
CA GLY A 244 27.90 -2.85 -30.79
C GLY A 244 26.77 -2.53 -31.80
N GLY A 245 26.17 -1.33 -31.79
CA GLY A 245 25.01 -0.97 -32.62
C GLY A 245 23.65 -1.14 -31.95
N PHE A 246 23.66 -1.42 -30.65
CA PHE A 246 22.53 -1.37 -29.73
C PHE A 246 22.59 -0.09 -28.89
N ALA A 247 21.43 0.46 -28.59
CA ALA A 247 21.25 1.63 -27.76
C ALA A 247 20.24 1.31 -26.67
N TRP A 248 20.59 1.62 -25.42
CA TRP A 248 19.65 1.54 -24.30
C TRP A 248 19.01 2.91 -24.07
N LEU A 249 17.68 2.95 -24.09
CA LEU A 249 16.85 4.14 -23.89
C LEU A 249 16.20 4.07 -22.51
N PHE A 250 16.08 5.25 -21.90
CA PHE A 250 15.65 5.41 -20.52
C PHE A 250 14.84 6.70 -20.38
N ASP A 251 13.56 6.66 -20.75
CA ASP A 251 12.72 7.85 -20.90
C ASP A 251 11.27 7.70 -20.41
N ASP A 252 10.88 6.52 -19.95
CA ASP A 252 9.58 6.28 -19.31
C ASP A 252 9.76 5.75 -17.88
N ILE A 253 8.79 5.97 -17.00
CA ILE A 253 8.76 5.47 -15.61
C ILE A 253 8.08 4.10 -15.50
N ASP A 254 7.37 3.68 -16.55
CA ASP A 254 6.68 2.40 -16.67
C ASP A 254 7.01 1.73 -18.03
N LEU A 255 6.98 0.39 -18.07
CA LEU A 255 7.10 -0.44 -19.27
C LEU A 255 6.05 -1.57 -19.32
N ILE A 256 4.97 -1.49 -18.54
CA ILE A 256 3.99 -2.58 -18.42
C ILE A 256 3.26 -2.84 -19.75
N ASP A 257 2.80 -1.81 -20.45
CA ASP A 257 2.17 -1.96 -21.77
C ASP A 257 3.13 -2.62 -22.77
N GLU A 258 4.42 -2.25 -22.74
CA GLU A 258 5.45 -2.88 -23.56
C GLU A 258 5.67 -4.34 -23.20
N PHE A 259 5.65 -4.68 -21.91
CA PHE A 259 5.76 -6.07 -21.44
C PHE A 259 4.59 -6.92 -21.94
N GLU A 260 3.35 -6.44 -21.80
CA GLU A 260 2.17 -7.16 -22.28
C GLU A 260 2.17 -7.32 -23.80
N GLY A 261 2.53 -6.26 -24.53
CA GLY A 261 2.69 -6.28 -25.99
C GLY A 261 3.76 -7.28 -26.47
N SER A 262 4.70 -7.66 -25.60
CA SER A 262 5.78 -8.62 -25.88
C SER A 262 5.49 -10.03 -25.34
N GLY A 263 4.29 -10.23 -24.80
CA GLY A 263 3.78 -11.52 -24.33
C GLY A 263 4.09 -11.85 -22.87
N PHE A 264 4.39 -10.85 -22.03
CA PHE A 264 4.42 -11.01 -20.57
C PHE A 264 3.03 -10.79 -19.98
N GLY A 265 2.57 -11.71 -19.13
CA GLY A 265 1.26 -11.62 -18.49
C GLY A 265 0.84 -12.96 -17.92
N PHE A 266 -0.36 -13.03 -17.37
CA PHE A 266 -0.88 -14.23 -16.69
C PHE A 266 -2.04 -14.89 -17.45
N PHE A 267 -2.66 -14.15 -18.38
CA PHE A 267 -3.76 -14.63 -19.19
C PHE A 267 -3.43 -14.45 -20.69
N THR A 268 -4.03 -15.28 -21.53
CA THR A 268 -3.86 -15.25 -22.99
C THR A 268 -4.96 -14.44 -23.65
N LEU A 269 -4.63 -13.63 -24.66
CA LEU A 269 -5.63 -12.89 -25.43
C LEU A 269 -6.51 -13.84 -26.28
N PRO A 270 -7.84 -13.61 -26.38
CA PRO A 270 -8.75 -14.50 -27.13
C PRO A 270 -8.48 -14.60 -28.64
N ASP A 271 -7.93 -13.53 -29.25
CA ASP A 271 -7.81 -13.36 -30.71
C ASP A 271 -6.34 -13.35 -31.22
N ASP A 272 -5.34 -13.43 -30.33
CA ASP A 272 -3.91 -13.48 -30.67
C ASP A 272 -3.24 -14.71 -30.04
N GLU A 273 -2.57 -15.54 -30.84
CA GLU A 273 -1.92 -16.78 -30.35
C GLU A 273 -0.69 -16.49 -29.46
N LEU A 274 -0.20 -15.24 -29.39
CA LEU A 274 0.98 -14.85 -28.60
C LEU A 274 0.77 -13.66 -27.64
N GLY A 275 -0.40 -13.02 -27.64
CA GLY A 275 -0.68 -11.89 -26.76
C GLY A 275 -0.94 -12.31 -25.30
N ALA A 276 -0.44 -11.52 -24.35
CA ALA A 276 -0.64 -11.73 -22.92
C ALA A 276 -1.27 -10.49 -22.27
N MET A 277 -1.92 -10.71 -21.12
CA MET A 277 -2.61 -9.68 -20.34
C MET A 277 -2.57 -9.99 -18.84
N GLY A 278 -2.98 -9.04 -18.00
CA GLY A 278 -3.15 -9.21 -16.55
C GLY A 278 -2.05 -8.59 -15.69
N LEU A 279 -1.15 -7.79 -16.28
CA LEU A 279 -0.27 -6.91 -15.52
C LEU A 279 -1.04 -5.62 -15.16
N PRO A 280 -0.91 -5.10 -13.93
CA PRO A 280 -1.61 -3.89 -13.51
C PRO A 280 -0.91 -2.65 -14.10
N ASN A 281 -1.66 -1.61 -14.45
CA ASN A 281 -1.08 -0.36 -14.96
C ASN A 281 -0.33 0.41 -13.85
N ALA A 282 0.99 0.24 -13.72
CA ALA A 282 1.76 0.66 -12.56
C ALA A 282 3.21 0.95 -12.90
N ALA A 283 3.89 1.83 -12.17
CA ALA A 283 5.29 2.13 -12.45
C ALA A 283 6.24 0.91 -12.21
N ALA A 284 6.56 0.16 -13.28
CA ALA A 284 7.53 -0.92 -13.25
C ALA A 284 8.28 -1.07 -14.58
N GLN A 285 9.60 -1.25 -14.53
CA GLN A 285 10.45 -1.24 -15.73
C GLN A 285 11.31 -2.50 -15.89
N VAL A 286 11.32 -3.38 -14.89
CA VAL A 286 12.10 -4.62 -14.87
C VAL A 286 11.27 -5.74 -14.28
N ILE A 287 11.50 -6.97 -14.70
CA ILE A 287 10.89 -8.16 -14.08
C ILE A 287 11.98 -8.96 -13.36
N ILE A 288 11.75 -9.28 -12.09
CA ILE A 288 12.63 -10.12 -11.27
C ILE A 288 11.85 -11.38 -10.90
N GLY A 289 12.37 -12.54 -11.29
CA GLY A 289 11.72 -13.83 -11.13
C GLY A 289 10.71 -14.13 -12.24
N SER A 290 10.02 -15.27 -12.10
CA SER A 290 8.98 -15.76 -13.01
C SER A 290 8.07 -16.72 -12.24
N PRO A 291 6.75 -16.75 -12.52
CA PRO A 291 5.86 -17.76 -11.96
C PRO A 291 5.89 -19.05 -12.79
N PHE A 292 6.66 -19.09 -13.88
CA PHE A 292 6.73 -20.19 -14.83
C PHE A 292 8.10 -20.87 -14.79
N ASP A 293 8.10 -22.18 -14.55
CA ASP A 293 9.29 -23.02 -14.75
C ASP A 293 9.48 -23.28 -16.25
N ARG A 294 10.50 -22.65 -16.86
CA ARG A 294 10.82 -22.85 -18.28
C ARG A 294 11.70 -24.09 -18.46
N PRO A 295 11.27 -25.15 -19.18
CA PRO A 295 12.08 -26.35 -19.35
C PRO A 295 13.16 -26.14 -20.41
N GLN A 296 14.43 -26.40 -20.08
CA GLN A 296 15.53 -26.38 -21.07
C GLN A 296 15.41 -27.49 -22.14
N LEU A 297 14.68 -28.58 -21.85
CA LEU A 297 14.48 -29.68 -22.78
C LEU A 297 13.05 -29.66 -23.32
N GLY A 298 12.90 -29.38 -24.61
CA GLY A 298 11.59 -29.32 -25.25
C GLY A 298 10.82 -28.04 -24.93
N TYR A 299 11.55 -26.94 -24.68
CA TYR A 299 10.97 -25.60 -24.64
C TYR A 299 10.13 -25.34 -25.89
N ASN A 300 8.94 -24.79 -25.71
CA ASN A 300 8.05 -24.42 -26.81
C ASN A 300 7.91 -22.89 -26.82
N PRO A 301 8.89 -22.15 -27.40
CA PRO A 301 8.94 -20.68 -27.33
C PRO A 301 7.71 -19.99 -27.94
N GLY A 302 7.02 -20.64 -28.89
CA GLY A 302 5.77 -20.16 -29.50
C GLY A 302 4.51 -20.87 -29.02
N GLY A 303 4.57 -21.59 -27.90
CA GLY A 303 3.39 -22.20 -27.28
C GLY A 303 2.60 -21.20 -26.46
N THR A 304 1.28 -21.41 -26.34
CA THR A 304 0.50 -20.71 -25.33
C THR A 304 1.00 -21.14 -23.94
N PRO A 305 1.30 -20.18 -23.04
CA PRO A 305 1.72 -20.52 -21.68
C PRO A 305 0.63 -21.38 -21.03
N LEU A 306 1.04 -22.45 -20.36
CA LEU A 306 0.20 -23.03 -19.31
C LEU A 306 0.11 -21.93 -18.26
N GLY A 307 -1.07 -21.36 -18.02
CA GLY A 307 -1.28 -20.29 -17.04
C GLY A 307 -0.61 -20.64 -15.70
N PRO A 308 -0.31 -19.64 -14.85
CA PRO A 308 0.54 -19.85 -13.69
C PRO A 308 0.06 -21.05 -12.86
N ASP A 309 0.98 -21.95 -12.49
CA ASP A 309 0.67 -23.11 -11.62
C ASP A 309 0.32 -22.69 -10.18
N GLY A 310 0.11 -21.38 -9.95
CA GLY A 310 -0.15 -20.73 -8.66
C GLY A 310 1.13 -20.33 -7.89
N THR A 311 2.32 -20.70 -8.35
CA THR A 311 3.56 -20.55 -7.58
C THR A 311 4.38 -19.33 -7.98
N PHE A 312 4.06 -18.16 -7.43
CA PHE A 312 4.86 -16.93 -7.58
C PHE A 312 6.02 -16.82 -6.59
N THR A 313 6.19 -17.82 -5.72
CA THR A 313 7.03 -17.75 -4.51
C THR A 313 8.24 -18.68 -4.57
N ASP A 314 8.81 -18.94 -5.75
CA ASP A 314 10.03 -19.78 -5.90
C ASP A 314 11.14 -19.29 -4.94
N PRO A 315 11.58 -20.13 -3.98
CA PRO A 315 12.58 -19.75 -3.00
C PRO A 315 13.99 -19.53 -3.59
N ASN A 316 14.21 -19.89 -4.85
CA ASN A 316 15.48 -19.69 -5.53
C ASN A 316 15.56 -18.35 -6.26
N GLN A 317 14.45 -17.63 -6.41
CA GLN A 317 14.34 -16.36 -7.14
C GLN A 317 14.09 -15.19 -6.19
N GLY A 318 14.53 -13.98 -6.56
CA GLY A 318 14.40 -12.76 -5.77
C GLY A 318 15.73 -12.19 -5.28
N VAL A 319 15.68 -11.40 -4.20
CA VAL A 319 16.84 -10.68 -3.63
C VAL A 319 17.25 -11.30 -2.29
N PHE A 320 18.54 -11.58 -2.13
CA PHE A 320 19.06 -12.33 -1.00
C PHE A 320 20.22 -11.61 -0.33
N LEU A 321 20.11 -11.34 0.98
CA LEU A 321 21.22 -10.93 1.84
C LEU A 321 21.30 -11.91 3.02
N THR A 322 22.10 -12.95 2.85
CA THR A 322 22.04 -14.14 3.74
C THR A 322 23.25 -14.30 4.66
N ASP A 323 24.26 -13.45 4.53
CA ASP A 323 25.45 -13.45 5.38
C ASP A 323 25.20 -12.87 6.78
N GLY A 324 24.01 -12.31 7.02
CA GLY A 324 23.58 -11.75 8.30
C GLY A 324 23.85 -10.27 8.47
N SER A 325 24.41 -9.59 7.45
CA SER A 325 24.50 -8.14 7.48
C SER A 325 23.16 -7.47 7.22
N SER A 326 23.03 -6.22 7.66
CA SER A 326 21.88 -5.37 7.33
C SER A 326 22.15 -4.57 6.06
N ILE A 327 21.09 -3.94 5.53
CA ILE A 327 21.14 -3.03 4.39
C ILE A 327 20.19 -1.85 4.67
N GLY A 328 20.52 -0.67 4.13
CA GLY A 328 19.60 0.46 4.12
C GLY A 328 18.47 0.20 3.13
N ASP A 329 18.63 0.70 1.90
CA ASP A 329 17.54 0.71 0.92
C ASP A 329 17.70 -0.33 -0.18
N VAL A 330 16.60 -1.01 -0.50
CA VAL A 330 16.43 -1.85 -1.68
C VAL A 330 15.28 -1.27 -2.51
N ILE A 331 15.61 -0.49 -3.53
CA ILE A 331 14.65 0.21 -4.39
C ILE A 331 14.70 -0.41 -5.77
N LEU A 332 13.65 -1.11 -6.18
CA LEU A 332 13.60 -1.82 -7.45
C LEU A 332 12.37 -1.33 -8.22
N ASN A 333 12.58 -0.61 -9.32
CA ASN A 333 11.47 -0.22 -10.21
C ASN A 333 11.06 -1.44 -11.04
N SER A 334 10.47 -2.44 -10.37
CA SER A 334 10.27 -3.77 -10.92
C SER A 334 8.95 -4.42 -10.51
N ILE A 335 8.53 -5.37 -11.34
CA ILE A 335 7.63 -6.46 -10.96
C ILE A 335 8.46 -7.53 -10.24
N GLN A 336 8.20 -7.72 -8.95
CA GLN A 336 8.94 -8.63 -8.08
C GLN A 336 8.19 -9.95 -7.88
N MET A 337 8.80 -11.05 -8.29
CA MET A 337 8.37 -12.42 -8.05
C MET A 337 9.46 -13.19 -7.28
N GLY A 338 9.16 -14.43 -6.87
CA GLY A 338 10.06 -15.27 -6.06
C GLY A 338 9.97 -14.98 -4.56
N SER A 339 10.98 -15.40 -3.80
CA SER A 339 11.07 -15.15 -2.35
C SER A 339 12.37 -14.46 -1.98
N SER A 340 12.28 -13.17 -1.68
CA SER A 340 13.40 -12.36 -1.18
C SER A 340 13.66 -12.62 0.31
N ARG A 341 14.93 -12.67 0.71
CA ARG A 341 15.33 -13.01 2.08
C ARG A 341 16.52 -12.20 2.58
N PHE A 342 16.33 -11.58 3.74
CA PHE A 342 17.30 -10.78 4.46
C PHE A 342 17.49 -11.37 5.86
N ASN A 343 18.70 -11.85 6.16
CA ASN A 343 19.04 -12.37 7.49
C ASN A 343 19.45 -11.25 8.48
N GLY A 344 19.54 -10.00 8.01
CA GLY A 344 19.70 -8.80 8.83
C GLY A 344 18.42 -7.95 8.87
N SER A 345 18.58 -6.64 9.10
CA SER A 345 17.53 -5.63 8.94
C SER A 345 17.58 -4.96 7.57
N VAL A 346 16.44 -4.42 7.16
CA VAL A 346 16.27 -3.64 5.92
C VAL A 346 15.59 -2.32 6.30
N ASP A 347 16.17 -1.18 5.96
CA ASP A 347 15.53 0.11 6.26
C ASP A 347 14.33 0.33 5.33
N MET A 348 14.52 0.17 4.03
CA MET A 348 13.43 0.27 3.05
C MET A 348 13.52 -0.81 1.97
N PHE A 349 12.38 -1.43 1.65
CA PHE A 349 12.21 -2.28 0.49
C PHE A 349 11.05 -1.73 -0.36
N ALA A 350 11.36 -1.22 -1.55
CA ALA A 350 10.39 -0.59 -2.43
C ALA A 350 10.37 -1.25 -3.82
N VAL A 351 9.18 -1.58 -4.31
CA VAL A 351 8.94 -2.22 -5.63
C VAL A 351 7.76 -1.59 -6.37
N GLY A 352 7.71 -1.75 -7.69
CA GLY A 352 6.56 -1.31 -8.50
C GLY A 352 5.32 -2.18 -8.22
N VAL A 353 5.47 -3.49 -8.44
CA VAL A 353 4.44 -4.51 -8.22
C VAL A 353 5.05 -5.68 -7.45
N ASN A 354 4.37 -6.19 -6.42
CA ASN A 354 4.88 -7.30 -5.61
C ASN A 354 4.00 -8.54 -5.74
N TYR A 355 4.46 -9.57 -6.44
CA TYR A 355 3.82 -10.89 -6.42
C TYR A 355 4.54 -11.90 -5.52
N GLY A 356 5.80 -11.62 -5.19
CA GLY A 356 6.68 -12.48 -4.40
C GLY A 356 6.54 -12.32 -2.88
N SER A 357 7.29 -13.15 -2.16
CA SER A 357 7.43 -13.09 -0.70
C SER A 357 8.69 -12.34 -0.27
N LEU A 358 8.67 -11.78 0.94
CA LEU A 358 9.80 -11.13 1.58
C LEU A 358 9.98 -11.64 3.01
N SER A 359 11.23 -11.84 3.44
CA SER A 359 11.53 -12.09 4.85
C SER A 359 12.69 -11.23 5.33
N SER A 360 12.51 -10.57 6.49
CA SER A 360 13.55 -9.86 7.23
C SER A 360 13.67 -10.48 8.63
N ALA A 361 14.87 -10.93 8.99
CA ALA A 361 15.11 -11.47 10.33
C ALA A 361 15.15 -10.37 11.41
N GLY A 362 15.58 -9.15 11.03
CA GLY A 362 15.62 -7.99 11.92
C GLY A 362 14.38 -7.11 11.78
N ASP A 363 14.62 -5.80 11.84
CA ASP A 363 13.63 -4.78 11.51
C ASP A 363 13.41 -4.67 9.99
N LEU A 364 12.21 -4.26 9.59
CA LEU A 364 11.88 -3.78 8.25
C LEU A 364 11.29 -2.37 8.40
N GLY A 365 12.05 -1.32 8.08
CA GLY A 365 11.63 0.06 8.31
C GLY A 365 10.43 0.46 7.45
N ALA A 366 10.47 0.16 6.16
CA ALA A 366 9.36 0.34 5.24
C ALA A 366 9.31 -0.73 4.15
N PHE A 367 8.10 -1.19 3.84
CA PHE A 367 7.77 -1.98 2.67
C PHE A 367 6.80 -1.19 1.81
N ILE A 368 7.18 -0.88 0.58
CA ILE A 368 6.46 0.03 -0.31
C ILE A 368 6.21 -0.66 -1.65
N VAL A 369 4.96 -0.67 -2.11
CA VAL A 369 4.57 -1.19 -3.41
C VAL A 369 3.77 -0.12 -4.15
N ALA A 370 4.18 0.23 -5.37
CA ALA A 370 3.51 1.30 -6.13
C ALA A 370 2.07 0.93 -6.56
N SER A 371 1.80 -0.35 -6.81
CA SER A 371 0.46 -0.87 -7.18
C SER A 371 0.11 -2.13 -6.37
N ASP A 372 -0.30 -3.23 -7.01
CA ASP A 372 -0.82 -4.44 -6.39
C ASP A 372 0.25 -5.24 -5.65
N SER A 373 -0.15 -5.83 -4.52
CA SER A 373 0.69 -6.70 -3.70
C SER A 373 -0.01 -8.03 -3.39
N GLY A 374 0.56 -9.13 -3.86
CA GLY A 374 0.08 -10.48 -3.58
C GLY A 374 -1.17 -10.91 -4.33
N VAL A 375 -1.61 -10.10 -5.31
CA VAL A 375 -2.84 -10.28 -6.06
C VAL A 375 -2.61 -10.00 -7.54
N TYR A 376 -3.16 -10.83 -8.40
CA TYR A 376 -3.22 -10.59 -9.84
C TYR A 376 -4.65 -10.80 -10.33
N SER A 377 -5.02 -10.11 -11.41
CA SER A 377 -6.37 -10.10 -11.96
C SER A 377 -6.33 -9.86 -13.46
N GLN A 378 -7.35 -10.31 -14.18
CA GLN A 378 -7.45 -10.15 -15.63
C GLN A 378 -7.76 -8.68 -15.99
N ASP A 379 -7.39 -8.20 -17.16
CA ASP A 379 -7.69 -6.82 -17.54
C ASP A 379 -9.19 -6.59 -17.81
N PRO A 380 -9.72 -5.43 -17.41
CA PRO A 380 -11.09 -5.05 -17.69
C PRO A 380 -11.32 -4.78 -19.19
N GLY A 381 -12.09 -5.66 -19.86
CA GLY A 381 -12.67 -5.35 -21.18
C GLY A 381 -12.35 -6.31 -22.33
N ASP A 382 -11.60 -7.39 -22.09
CA ASP A 382 -11.24 -8.37 -23.14
C ASP A 382 -11.95 -9.74 -23.01
N ASP A 383 -12.80 -9.90 -21.98
CA ASP A 383 -13.78 -11.00 -21.88
C ASP A 383 -15.20 -10.42 -21.79
N ASP A 384 -16.21 -11.17 -22.24
CA ASP A 384 -17.65 -10.86 -22.05
C ASP A 384 -18.07 -11.09 -20.57
N SER A 385 -17.09 -11.18 -19.66
CA SER A 385 -17.29 -11.37 -18.22
C SER A 385 -17.72 -10.05 -17.56
N THR A 386 -18.70 -10.14 -16.68
CA THR A 386 -19.18 -9.00 -15.88
C THR A 386 -18.44 -8.87 -14.55
N GLU A 387 -17.44 -9.72 -14.30
CA GLU A 387 -16.69 -9.84 -13.05
C GLU A 387 -15.20 -10.01 -13.37
N ASN A 388 -14.36 -9.33 -12.60
CA ASN A 388 -12.90 -9.46 -12.66
C ASN A 388 -12.44 -10.28 -11.44
N ASP A 389 -12.05 -11.54 -11.67
CA ASP A 389 -11.61 -12.43 -10.60
C ASP A 389 -10.23 -12.01 -10.07
N ASN A 390 -10.12 -11.89 -8.75
CA ASN A 390 -8.85 -11.65 -8.07
C ASN A 390 -8.25 -12.97 -7.59
N PHE A 391 -6.99 -13.21 -7.94
CA PHE A 391 -6.26 -14.42 -7.57
C PHE A 391 -5.10 -14.07 -6.63
N THR A 392 -4.91 -14.88 -5.58
CA THR A 392 -3.74 -14.73 -4.69
C THR A 392 -2.47 -15.29 -5.35
N THR A 393 -1.32 -14.71 -5.00
CA THR A 393 0.00 -15.25 -5.35
C THR A 393 0.63 -16.06 -4.22
N ASP A 394 -0.09 -16.28 -3.11
CA ASP A 394 0.41 -16.90 -1.86
C ASP A 394 1.61 -16.14 -1.23
N SER A 395 1.79 -14.86 -1.58
CA SER A 395 2.88 -14.03 -1.06
C SER A 395 2.79 -13.83 0.45
N GLN A 396 3.95 -13.78 1.10
CA GLN A 396 4.07 -13.54 2.53
C GLN A 396 5.20 -12.58 2.85
N ILE A 397 4.97 -11.72 3.85
CA ILE A 397 5.98 -10.87 4.46
C ILE A 397 6.18 -11.32 5.90
N LEU A 398 7.40 -11.72 6.23
CA LEU A 398 7.79 -12.16 7.56
C LEU A 398 8.82 -11.19 8.13
N VAL A 399 8.54 -10.61 9.30
CA VAL A 399 9.45 -9.67 9.98
C VAL A 399 9.73 -10.15 11.39
N GLY A 400 11.01 -10.37 11.72
CA GLY A 400 11.39 -10.91 13.02
C GLY A 400 11.26 -9.93 14.18
N ARG A 401 11.54 -8.64 13.97
CA ARG A 401 11.60 -7.66 15.08
C ARG A 401 10.49 -6.61 15.03
N SER A 402 10.55 -5.66 14.11
CA SER A 402 9.49 -4.65 13.95
C SER A 402 9.34 -4.23 12.49
N LEU A 403 8.10 -3.95 12.09
CA LEU A 403 7.73 -3.43 10.79
C LEU A 403 7.30 -1.98 10.95
N GLY A 404 8.04 -1.03 10.37
CA GLY A 404 7.70 0.38 10.45
C GLY A 404 6.46 0.73 9.66
N GLN A 405 6.54 0.60 8.35
CA GLN A 405 5.45 0.94 7.45
C GLN A 405 5.26 -0.15 6.41
N PHE A 406 4.01 -0.51 6.16
CA PHE A 406 3.60 -1.28 5.00
C PHE A 406 2.66 -0.41 4.18
N ILE A 407 3.05 -0.08 2.94
CA ILE A 407 2.35 0.86 2.07
C ILE A 407 2.18 0.22 0.70
N VAL A 408 0.94 0.14 0.22
CA VAL A 408 0.59 -0.44 -1.08
C VAL A 408 -0.34 0.52 -1.83
N GLY A 409 0.02 0.91 -3.05
CA GLY A 409 -0.76 1.82 -3.88
C GLY A 409 -1.95 1.16 -4.58
N GLY A 410 -2.01 -0.17 -4.65
CA GLY A 410 -3.15 -0.93 -5.16
C GLY A 410 -3.86 -1.78 -4.10
N LYS A 411 -4.31 -2.97 -4.51
CA LYS A 411 -4.92 -4.02 -3.68
C LYS A 411 -3.84 -4.84 -2.96
N ASN A 412 -4.17 -5.47 -1.83
CA ASN A 412 -3.22 -6.31 -1.09
C ASN A 412 -3.80 -7.66 -0.61
N LEU A 413 -3.26 -8.77 -1.10
CA LEU A 413 -3.49 -10.12 -0.54
C LEU A 413 -2.23 -10.72 0.12
N THR A 414 -1.12 -9.98 0.17
CA THR A 414 0.09 -10.45 0.85
C THR A 414 -0.17 -10.62 2.35
N ARG A 415 0.12 -11.80 2.89
CA ARG A 415 0.01 -12.09 4.32
C ARG A 415 1.18 -11.50 5.07
N ILE A 416 0.92 -10.78 6.16
CA ILE A 416 1.95 -10.12 6.97
C ILE A 416 2.02 -10.79 8.34
N VAL A 417 3.22 -11.20 8.74
CA VAL A 417 3.50 -11.70 10.08
C VAL A 417 4.68 -10.95 10.68
N VAL A 418 4.45 -10.33 11.84
CA VAL A 418 5.48 -9.65 12.62
C VAL A 418 5.67 -10.39 13.94
N ASP A 419 6.86 -10.95 14.17
CA ASP A 419 7.11 -11.73 15.38
C ASP A 419 7.23 -10.83 16.62
N GLY A 420 7.75 -9.60 16.46
CA GLY A 420 7.79 -8.62 17.55
C GLY A 420 8.87 -8.91 18.60
N ASP A 421 9.92 -9.67 18.27
CA ASP A 421 11.00 -10.00 19.22
C ASP A 421 11.98 -8.84 19.41
N LEU A 422 11.62 -7.92 20.31
CA LEU A 422 12.49 -6.82 20.69
C LEU A 422 13.66 -7.24 21.62
N ASN A 423 13.65 -8.46 22.15
CA ASN A 423 14.55 -8.91 23.21
C ASN A 423 15.83 -9.61 22.72
N SER A 424 15.89 -9.98 21.43
CA SER A 424 17.02 -10.72 20.85
C SER A 424 17.76 -9.93 19.75
N PRO A 425 18.38 -8.77 20.06
CA PRO A 425 18.99 -7.91 19.05
C PRO A 425 20.17 -8.55 18.29
N ASP A 426 20.82 -9.57 18.87
CA ASP A 426 21.93 -10.28 18.21
C ASP A 426 21.45 -11.21 17.08
N THR A 427 20.20 -11.69 17.15
CA THR A 427 19.58 -12.57 16.15
C THR A 427 18.54 -11.86 15.29
N ALA A 428 18.08 -10.70 15.74
CA ALA A 428 17.13 -9.82 15.07
C ALA A 428 17.67 -8.37 15.16
N PRO A 429 18.60 -7.99 14.28
CA PRO A 429 19.29 -6.71 14.38
C PRO A 429 18.32 -5.53 14.18
N PRO A 430 18.46 -4.45 14.99
CA PRO A 430 17.61 -3.27 14.86
C PRO A 430 18.07 -2.33 13.75
N ILE A 431 17.16 -1.52 13.22
CA ILE A 431 17.49 -0.28 12.48
C ILE A 431 17.65 0.91 13.46
N ASP A 432 18.03 2.08 12.95
CA ASP A 432 17.95 3.32 13.71
C ASP A 432 16.48 3.72 13.90
N ILE A 433 15.98 3.59 15.12
CA ILE A 433 14.59 3.90 15.47
C ILE A 433 14.40 5.36 15.92
N LEU A 434 15.49 6.11 16.06
CA LEU A 434 15.45 7.50 16.51
C LEU A 434 15.44 8.44 15.32
N ASN A 435 16.24 8.20 14.28
CA ASN A 435 16.25 9.06 13.10
C ASN A 435 15.26 8.52 12.06
N TYR A 436 14.36 9.39 11.62
CA TYR A 436 13.39 9.13 10.58
C TYR A 436 13.65 10.13 9.45
N THR A 437 14.01 9.62 8.28
CA THR A 437 14.11 10.42 7.07
C THR A 437 12.85 10.24 6.25
N GLU A 438 12.30 11.37 5.81
CA GLU A 438 11.14 11.47 4.91
C GLU A 438 11.29 10.62 3.65
N LYS A 439 10.20 10.03 3.17
CA LYS A 439 10.18 9.20 1.95
C LYS A 439 9.71 9.96 0.72
N GLU A 440 8.95 11.04 0.91
CA GLU A 440 8.70 12.01 -0.15
C GLU A 440 10.01 12.72 -0.54
N ILE A 441 10.37 12.62 -1.81
CA ILE A 441 11.55 13.27 -2.35
C ILE A 441 11.17 13.93 -3.67
N ILE A 442 11.24 15.25 -3.69
CA ILE A 442 11.06 16.07 -4.88
C ILE A 442 12.39 16.71 -5.25
N TYR A 443 12.87 16.46 -6.46
CA TYR A 443 14.21 16.93 -6.85
C TYR A 443 14.25 18.40 -7.26
N GLY A 444 13.10 19.01 -7.56
CA GLY A 444 13.04 20.42 -7.92
C GLY A 444 13.53 20.74 -9.34
N PHE A 445 12.97 20.07 -10.35
CA PHE A 445 13.25 20.35 -11.76
C PHE A 445 12.06 21.06 -12.42
N ASP A 446 12.31 22.00 -13.33
CA ASP A 446 11.20 22.61 -14.09
C ASP A 446 10.55 21.53 -15.01
N PRO A 447 9.28 21.18 -14.80
CA PRO A 447 8.59 20.15 -15.58
C PRO A 447 8.40 20.54 -17.05
N ASN A 448 8.60 21.82 -17.40
CA ASN A 448 8.38 22.32 -18.76
C ASN A 448 9.63 22.25 -19.66
N VAL A 449 10.74 21.69 -19.19
CA VAL A 449 11.97 21.52 -19.98
C VAL A 449 11.85 20.30 -20.89
N ASP A 450 12.43 20.35 -22.10
CA ASP A 450 12.51 19.18 -22.98
C ASP A 450 13.28 18.04 -22.29
N ASP A 451 12.82 16.78 -22.44
CA ASP A 451 13.40 15.57 -21.81
C ASP A 451 13.39 15.57 -20.26
N ALA A 452 12.47 16.29 -19.62
CA ALA A 452 12.48 16.42 -18.16
C ALA A 452 12.32 15.09 -17.40
N ILE A 453 11.49 14.14 -17.88
CA ILE A 453 11.37 12.78 -17.29
C ILE A 453 12.73 12.07 -17.28
N ARG A 454 13.48 12.13 -18.40
CA ARG A 454 14.83 11.55 -18.46
C ARG A 454 15.78 12.24 -17.47
N ALA A 455 15.65 13.55 -17.26
CA ALA A 455 16.45 14.27 -16.27
C ALA A 455 16.15 13.81 -14.83
N PHE A 456 14.86 13.62 -14.49
CA PHE A 456 14.43 13.02 -13.23
C PHE A 456 15.04 11.62 -13.05
N LEU A 457 14.83 10.74 -14.03
CA LEU A 457 15.31 9.36 -14.01
C LEU A 457 16.84 9.25 -13.87
N ARG A 458 17.59 10.10 -14.59
CA ARG A 458 19.05 10.21 -14.46
C ARG A 458 19.46 10.67 -13.07
N THR A 459 18.74 11.61 -12.47
CA THR A 459 19.05 12.11 -11.12
C THR A 459 18.85 11.01 -10.08
N ASN A 460 17.74 10.27 -10.18
CA ASN A 460 17.45 9.14 -9.30
C ASN A 460 18.50 8.01 -9.46
N ARG A 461 18.90 7.72 -10.70
CA ARG A 461 19.97 6.77 -11.05
C ARG A 461 21.35 7.18 -10.50
N ASP A 462 21.77 8.39 -10.85
CA ASP A 462 23.15 8.88 -10.68
C ASP A 462 23.43 9.44 -9.29
N PHE A 463 22.41 9.60 -8.44
CA PHE A 463 22.50 9.91 -7.01
C PHE A 463 23.84 10.57 -6.60
N GLY A 464 23.86 11.90 -6.74
CA GLY A 464 25.04 12.76 -6.56
C GLY A 464 24.80 14.26 -6.84
N GLY A 465 23.54 14.72 -6.82
CA GLY A 465 23.16 16.15 -6.88
C GLY A 465 22.95 16.75 -5.49
N ASP A 466 22.85 18.08 -5.40
CA ASP A 466 22.68 18.89 -4.17
C ASP A 466 21.37 18.62 -3.38
N ASP A 467 20.91 17.37 -3.27
CA ASP A 467 19.80 17.00 -2.38
C ASP A 467 20.23 17.15 -0.91
N VAL A 468 19.36 17.76 -0.11
CA VAL A 468 19.59 18.10 1.29
C VAL A 468 19.48 16.87 2.18
N LEU A 469 18.71 15.85 1.75
CA LEU A 469 18.41 14.64 2.53
C LEU A 469 19.28 13.45 2.13
N GLY A 470 19.78 13.40 0.89
CA GLY A 470 20.66 12.34 0.44
C GLY A 470 19.91 11.02 0.24
N GLN A 471 18.71 11.07 -0.32
CA GLN A 471 17.88 9.90 -0.60
C GLN A 471 17.38 9.83 -2.05
N ARG A 472 16.79 8.68 -2.42
CA ARG A 472 16.22 8.44 -3.75
C ARG A 472 14.70 8.57 -3.70
N ALA A 473 14.14 9.16 -4.75
CA ALA A 473 12.69 9.18 -4.92
C ALA A 473 12.16 7.77 -5.17
N VAL A 474 11.12 7.40 -4.43
CA VAL A 474 10.43 6.11 -4.53
C VAL A 474 9.17 6.31 -5.37
N LEU A 475 9.01 5.51 -6.43
CA LEU A 475 7.80 5.52 -7.25
C LEU A 475 6.62 4.93 -6.45
N PHE A 476 5.47 5.58 -6.52
CA PHE A 476 4.24 5.16 -5.87
C PHE A 476 3.03 5.65 -6.65
N GLY A 477 2.15 4.72 -7.04
CA GLY A 477 1.13 4.98 -8.04
C GLY A 477 1.71 5.42 -9.38
N ASP A 478 1.25 6.56 -9.89
CA ASP A 478 1.69 7.20 -11.13
C ASP A 478 2.79 8.27 -10.94
N ALA A 479 3.25 8.47 -9.69
CA ALA A 479 4.22 9.50 -9.35
C ALA A 479 5.26 9.01 -8.32
N THR A 480 5.86 9.92 -7.54
CA THR A 480 6.64 9.57 -6.35
C THR A 480 5.75 9.55 -5.12
N ILE A 481 6.21 8.94 -4.02
CA ILE A 481 5.55 9.08 -2.72
C ILE A 481 5.34 10.55 -2.39
N ARG A 482 4.14 10.84 -1.88
CA ARG A 482 3.72 12.14 -1.34
C ARG A 482 3.00 11.95 -0.01
N ASN A 483 3.26 12.82 0.95
CA ASN A 483 2.76 12.74 2.31
C ASN A 483 1.94 13.97 2.74
N ASP A 484 1.46 14.75 1.76
CA ASP A 484 0.77 16.04 1.91
C ASP A 484 -0.48 16.06 2.81
N THR A 485 -1.10 14.90 3.07
CA THR A 485 -2.42 14.80 3.71
C THR A 485 -2.43 13.82 4.87
N ILE A 486 -3.48 13.88 5.69
CA ILE A 486 -3.68 12.98 6.82
C ILE A 486 -3.87 11.53 6.37
N LEU A 487 -4.54 11.32 5.24
CA LEU A 487 -4.73 9.99 4.66
C LEU A 487 -3.43 9.47 4.05
N SER A 488 -2.63 10.35 3.44
CA SER A 488 -1.34 10.00 2.86
C SER A 488 -0.15 10.00 3.83
N ALA A 489 -0.37 10.44 5.06
CA ALA A 489 0.67 10.65 6.05
C ALA A 489 1.65 9.48 6.19
N GLU A 490 2.94 9.80 6.22
CA GLU A 490 3.98 8.89 6.66
C GLU A 490 3.82 8.56 8.13
N PHE A 491 4.18 7.35 8.56
CA PHE A 491 3.99 6.93 9.94
C PHE A 491 5.31 6.82 10.69
N LEU A 492 5.42 7.57 11.78
CA LEU A 492 6.56 7.52 12.69
C LEU A 492 6.44 6.28 13.58
N ASN A 493 6.92 5.14 13.08
CA ASN A 493 7.05 3.95 13.90
C ASN A 493 8.30 4.04 14.75
N SER A 494 8.16 3.78 16.04
CA SER A 494 9.31 3.47 16.87
C SER A 494 8.89 2.46 17.94
N PRO A 495 9.66 1.38 18.13
CA PRO A 495 9.63 0.63 19.38
C PRO A 495 9.99 1.50 20.60
N GLY A 496 10.55 2.70 20.35
CA GLY A 496 10.75 3.77 21.33
C GLY A 496 9.52 4.69 21.49
N THR A 497 9.74 5.85 22.08
CA THR A 497 8.68 6.85 22.37
C THR A 497 8.99 8.22 21.79
N ALA A 498 9.99 8.29 20.90
CA ALA A 498 10.45 9.51 20.25
C ALA A 498 11.12 9.20 18.91
N ALA A 499 11.04 10.14 17.97
CA ALA A 499 11.72 10.12 16.68
C ALA A 499 12.15 11.55 16.30
N ILE A 500 13.28 11.67 15.61
CA ILE A 500 13.79 12.87 14.97
C ILE A 500 13.45 12.74 13.50
N VAL A 501 12.56 13.58 13.01
CA VAL A 501 12.11 13.61 11.62
C VAL A 501 12.97 14.62 10.86
N THR A 502 13.52 14.23 9.73
CA THR A 502 14.20 15.11 8.78
C THR A 502 13.56 15.01 7.41
N GLY A 503 13.26 16.16 6.82
CA GLY A 503 12.56 16.28 5.55
C GLY A 503 12.75 17.65 4.90
N SER A 504 12.05 17.90 3.79
CA SER A 504 12.13 19.16 3.05
C SER A 504 10.82 19.54 2.39
N LEU A 505 10.51 20.84 2.39
CA LEU A 505 9.37 21.39 1.68
C LEU A 505 9.75 22.15 0.41
N GLY A 506 8.84 22.13 -0.55
CA GLY A 506 8.88 22.96 -1.75
C GLY A 506 9.51 22.26 -2.95
N GLY A 507 9.47 22.94 -4.08
CA GLY A 507 9.87 22.37 -5.36
C GLY A 507 8.76 21.54 -5.99
N GLN A 508 8.96 21.26 -7.27
CA GLN A 508 8.15 20.38 -8.10
C GLN A 508 9.09 19.75 -9.13
N ASP A 509 8.71 18.65 -9.73
CA ASP A 509 9.47 17.99 -10.80
C ASP A 509 8.55 17.37 -11.86
N PRO A 510 9.07 16.74 -12.93
CA PRO A 510 8.28 16.22 -14.04
C PRO A 510 7.34 15.08 -13.67
N VAL A 511 7.60 14.40 -12.55
CA VAL A 511 6.78 13.30 -12.02
C VAL A 511 5.87 13.85 -10.91
N SER A 512 6.43 14.65 -10.01
CA SER A 512 5.70 15.38 -8.96
C SER A 512 5.49 16.84 -9.37
N THR A 513 4.58 17.04 -10.32
CA THR A 513 4.28 18.34 -10.95
C THR A 513 3.67 19.40 -10.04
N GLY A 514 3.06 18.99 -8.93
CA GLY A 514 2.53 19.89 -7.89
C GLY A 514 3.63 20.32 -6.93
N VAL A 515 3.55 21.56 -6.46
CA VAL A 515 4.50 22.05 -5.46
C VAL A 515 4.20 21.43 -4.10
N ASP A 516 5.21 20.85 -3.48
CA ASP A 516 5.10 20.39 -2.11
C ASP A 516 4.99 21.58 -1.14
N SER A 517 3.87 21.63 -0.43
CA SER A 517 3.49 22.76 0.41
C SER A 517 3.39 22.43 1.89
N GLY A 518 3.50 21.14 2.24
CA GLY A 518 3.46 20.69 3.60
C GLY A 518 3.48 19.18 3.74
N ASP A 519 4.12 18.72 4.81
CA ASP A 519 4.30 17.30 5.09
C ASP A 519 3.49 16.85 6.30
N VAL A 520 3.01 15.61 6.25
CA VAL A 520 2.19 15.03 7.32
C VAL A 520 2.75 13.70 7.84
N TYR A 521 2.92 13.64 9.15
CA TYR A 521 3.44 12.48 9.87
C TYR A 521 2.45 12.00 10.94
N GLY A 522 1.93 10.79 10.80
CA GLY A 522 1.11 10.13 11.81
C GLY A 522 1.95 9.42 12.88
N PHE A 523 1.47 9.43 14.13
CA PHE A 523 2.08 8.66 15.22
C PHE A 523 1.04 8.25 16.27
N ALA A 524 1.24 7.10 16.89
CA ALA A 524 0.36 6.57 17.92
C ALA A 524 0.63 7.22 19.30
N VAL A 525 -0.43 7.40 20.09
CA VAL A 525 -0.36 7.85 21.49
C VAL A 525 -1.26 7.01 22.39
N ASP A 526 -0.81 6.81 23.63
CA ASP A 526 -1.54 6.05 24.66
C ASP A 526 -2.48 6.92 25.52
N GLY A 527 -2.55 8.23 25.24
CA GLY A 527 -3.37 9.17 26.00
C GLY A 527 -2.77 9.63 27.34
N THR A 528 -1.66 9.04 27.80
CA THR A 528 -1.16 9.24 29.18
C THR A 528 -0.03 10.26 29.30
N ARG A 529 0.59 10.63 28.17
CA ARG A 529 1.78 11.50 28.12
C ARG A 529 1.53 12.67 27.20
N ASP A 530 2.15 13.79 27.55
CA ASP A 530 2.21 14.94 26.65
C ASP A 530 2.94 14.57 25.35
N ILE A 531 2.34 14.92 24.23
CA ILE A 531 3.04 15.04 22.95
C ILE A 531 3.91 16.28 23.04
N VAL A 532 5.20 16.14 22.75
CA VAL A 532 6.14 17.26 22.66
C VAL A 532 6.85 17.21 21.32
N ILE A 533 6.66 18.28 20.55
CA ILE A 533 7.30 18.51 19.26
C ILE A 533 8.31 19.63 19.42
N GLU A 534 9.58 19.39 19.11
CA GLU A 534 10.67 20.35 19.20
C GLU A 534 11.38 20.52 17.85
N SER A 535 11.43 21.76 17.36
CA SER A 535 12.24 22.15 16.21
C SER A 535 13.73 22.12 16.58
N LEU A 536 14.51 21.29 15.89
CA LEU A 536 15.96 21.20 16.04
C LEU A 536 16.72 22.03 15.00
N GLY A 537 16.04 22.48 13.94
CA GLY A 537 16.65 23.13 12.79
C GLY A 537 15.79 24.10 11.99
N LEU A 538 14.55 24.44 12.40
CA LEU A 538 13.75 25.39 11.63
C LEU A 538 14.33 26.82 11.70
N SER A 539 14.74 27.34 10.54
CA SER A 539 14.97 28.77 10.37
C SER A 539 13.61 29.49 10.28
N THR A 540 13.21 30.17 11.36
CA THR A 540 12.01 31.02 11.38
C THR A 540 12.10 32.23 10.42
N ALA A 541 13.22 32.42 9.72
CA ALA A 541 13.35 33.45 8.70
C ALA A 541 12.49 33.18 7.44
N PHE A 542 11.96 31.97 7.28
CA PHE A 542 11.25 31.54 6.06
C PHE A 542 9.76 31.19 6.25
N GLY A 543 9.16 31.33 7.44
CA GLY A 543 7.69 31.22 7.59
C GLY A 543 7.10 29.81 7.67
N GLY A 544 7.84 28.79 8.15
CA GLY A 544 7.29 27.47 8.44
C GLY A 544 6.42 27.42 9.71
N GLN A 545 5.39 26.57 9.72
CA GLN A 545 4.47 26.33 10.84
C GLN A 545 4.48 24.84 11.24
N LEU A 546 4.53 24.56 12.55
CA LEU A 546 4.33 23.21 13.08
C LEU A 546 2.97 23.14 13.78
N ARG A 547 2.20 22.11 13.47
CA ARG A 547 0.87 21.85 14.05
C ARG A 547 0.78 20.42 14.54
N ILE A 548 0.09 20.24 15.66
CA ILE A 548 -0.45 18.96 16.09
C ILE A 548 -1.91 18.95 15.66
N VAL A 549 -2.27 17.91 14.93
CA VAL A 549 -3.59 17.72 14.34
C VAL A 549 -4.18 16.41 14.87
N ASP A 550 -5.46 16.43 15.23
CA ASP A 550 -6.20 15.22 15.62
C ASP A 550 -6.65 14.40 14.39
N SER A 551 -7.25 13.23 14.61
CA SER A 551 -7.71 12.38 13.51
C SER A 551 -8.91 12.94 12.73
N ASP A 552 -9.52 14.05 13.18
CA ASP A 552 -10.55 14.79 12.45
C ASP A 552 -9.96 15.92 11.60
N GLY A 553 -8.64 16.08 11.55
CA GLY A 553 -7.97 17.16 10.83
C GLY A 553 -7.97 18.50 11.55
N ARG A 554 -8.41 18.55 12.82
CA ARG A 554 -8.44 19.78 13.60
C ARG A 554 -7.08 20.04 14.22
N THR A 555 -6.61 21.28 14.11
CA THR A 555 -5.38 21.71 14.79
C THR A 555 -5.65 21.87 16.29
N VAL A 556 -5.05 21.00 17.11
CA VAL A 556 -5.19 21.00 18.57
C VAL A 556 -4.06 21.78 19.26
N ALA A 557 -2.91 21.92 18.60
CA ALA A 557 -1.84 22.80 19.03
C ALA A 557 -1.00 23.28 17.83
N SER A 558 -0.40 24.48 17.93
CA SER A 558 0.42 25.04 16.86
C SER A 558 1.50 25.95 17.44
N THR A 559 2.60 26.13 16.70
CA THR A 559 3.54 27.22 16.94
C THR A 559 2.88 28.58 16.64
N THR A 560 3.31 29.62 17.34
CA THR A 560 2.91 31.02 17.08
C THR A 560 4.06 31.78 16.40
N LEU A 561 3.75 32.59 15.39
CA LEU A 561 4.73 33.47 14.70
C LEU A 561 5.08 34.76 15.47
N ASP A 562 4.71 34.89 16.76
CA ASP A 562 5.00 36.12 17.52
C ASP A 562 6.48 36.18 17.92
N GLU A 563 7.19 37.14 17.32
CA GLU A 563 8.61 37.44 17.56
C GLU A 563 8.92 37.76 19.04
N ASN A 564 7.92 38.08 19.88
CA ASN A 564 8.11 38.51 21.26
C ASN A 564 7.90 37.43 22.33
N THR A 565 7.31 36.29 21.98
CA THR A 565 7.24 35.11 22.85
C THR A 565 8.36 34.18 22.45
N ALA A 566 9.25 33.82 23.39
CA ALA A 566 10.43 32.98 23.16
C ALA A 566 10.16 31.95 22.06
N PHE A 567 10.82 32.15 20.91
CA PHE A 567 10.65 31.44 19.64
C PHE A 567 9.90 30.12 19.80
N GLY A 568 8.72 30.00 19.20
CA GLY A 568 7.87 28.79 19.23
C GLY A 568 8.54 27.59 18.57
N SER A 569 9.63 27.11 19.15
CA SER A 569 10.39 25.94 18.75
C SER A 569 9.88 24.68 19.42
N VAL A 570 8.93 24.79 20.37
CA VAL A 570 8.33 23.65 21.06
C VAL A 570 6.81 23.79 21.08
N VAL A 571 6.12 22.74 20.62
CA VAL A 571 4.67 22.57 20.76
C VAL A 571 4.44 21.44 21.76
N ARG A 572 3.54 21.66 22.71
CA ARG A 572 3.13 20.65 23.70
C ARG A 572 1.62 20.53 23.71
N TYR A 573 1.14 19.29 23.71
CA TYR A 573 -0.28 18.99 23.81
C TYR A 573 -0.47 17.72 24.63
N THR A 574 -1.47 17.73 25.52
CA THR A 574 -1.88 16.53 26.26
C THR A 574 -3.04 15.91 25.48
N PRO A 575 -2.88 14.69 24.94
CA PRO A 575 -3.95 14.03 24.22
C PRO A 575 -5.22 13.91 25.05
N THR A 576 -6.37 14.15 24.43
CA THR A 576 -7.69 13.98 25.05
C THR A 576 -8.22 12.56 24.92
N ALA A 577 -7.59 11.72 24.08
CA ALA A 577 -7.85 10.30 23.96
C ALA A 577 -6.61 9.56 23.42
N PRO A 578 -6.48 8.25 23.67
CA PRO A 578 -5.57 7.36 22.94
C PRO A 578 -5.97 7.27 21.45
N GLY A 579 -5.00 7.13 20.56
CA GLY A 579 -5.26 7.08 19.12
C GLY A 579 -4.06 7.47 18.27
N VAL A 580 -4.31 8.00 17.08
CA VAL A 580 -3.29 8.55 16.18
C VAL A 580 -3.47 10.06 16.06
N TYR A 581 -2.37 10.79 16.27
CA TYR A 581 -2.26 12.21 16.02
C TYR A 581 -1.27 12.46 14.89
N TYR A 582 -1.33 13.65 14.32
CA TYR A 582 -0.54 14.02 13.16
C TYR A 582 0.31 15.25 13.48
N LEU A 583 1.59 15.18 13.12
CA LEU A 583 2.45 16.34 12.97
C LEU A 583 2.25 16.85 11.55
N VAL A 584 1.91 18.13 11.42
CA VAL A 584 1.79 18.80 10.12
C VAL A 584 2.79 19.95 10.06
N ILE A 585 3.62 19.95 9.03
CA ILE A 585 4.67 20.95 8.78
C ILE A 585 4.31 21.68 7.50
N ASN A 586 3.95 22.97 7.59
CA ASN A 586 3.51 23.74 6.42
C ASN A 586 4.37 24.97 6.16
N TYR A 587 4.41 25.39 4.90
CA TYR A 587 4.97 26.68 4.51
C TYR A 587 3.90 27.79 4.41
N LEU A 588 3.97 28.81 5.29
CA LEU A 588 2.97 29.90 5.33
C LEU A 588 3.23 31.04 4.33
N GLY A 589 4.39 31.05 3.67
CA GLY A 589 4.74 32.07 2.67
C GLY A 589 3.95 31.97 1.36
N GLY A 590 3.24 30.84 1.16
CA GLY A 590 2.73 30.40 -0.14
C GLY A 590 3.88 29.92 -0.99
N ALA A 591 3.92 28.62 -1.33
CA ALA A 591 5.06 28.00 -2.00
C ALA A 591 5.46 28.82 -3.24
N ASP A 592 6.76 29.12 -3.39
CA ASP A 592 7.22 29.82 -4.57
C ASP A 592 6.96 28.90 -5.76
N THR A 593 6.32 29.36 -6.83
CA THR A 593 6.02 28.52 -8.02
C THR A 593 7.28 28.17 -8.81
N ASN A 594 8.45 28.34 -8.21
CA ASN A 594 9.74 28.04 -8.79
C ASN A 594 10.07 26.58 -8.49
N SER A 595 10.79 25.94 -9.41
CA SER A 595 11.16 24.54 -9.27
C SER A 595 12.16 24.26 -8.13
N GLY A 596 12.53 25.20 -7.27
CA GLY A 596 13.56 24.98 -6.25
C GLY A 596 12.99 24.41 -4.95
N ILE A 597 13.76 23.58 -4.24
CA ILE A 597 13.46 23.20 -2.85
C ILE A 597 13.53 24.47 -1.99
N ASP A 598 12.44 24.77 -1.26
CA ASP A 598 12.28 26.03 -0.54
C ASP A 598 12.92 25.96 0.86
N PHE A 599 12.85 24.83 1.56
CA PHE A 599 13.37 24.69 2.92
C PHE A 599 13.52 23.23 3.39
N ALA A 600 14.47 22.96 4.30
CA ALA A 600 14.63 21.66 4.98
C ALA A 600 14.47 21.78 6.50
N TYR A 601 13.97 20.72 7.15
CA TYR A 601 13.69 20.71 8.58
C TYR A 601 14.27 19.51 9.33
N SER A 602 14.35 19.68 10.64
CA SER A 602 14.59 18.61 11.60
C SER A 602 13.74 18.86 12.85
N VAL A 603 12.91 17.89 13.22
CA VAL A 603 11.92 18.01 14.30
C VAL A 603 11.95 16.76 15.18
N LEU A 604 12.11 16.93 16.49
CA LEU A 604 11.92 15.86 17.47
C LEU A 604 10.43 15.73 17.80
N VAL A 605 9.87 14.55 17.64
CA VAL A 605 8.55 14.15 18.13
C VAL A 605 8.75 13.22 19.32
N SER A 606 8.08 13.47 20.44
CA SER A 606 8.15 12.62 21.63
C SER A 606 6.80 12.51 22.34
N GLY A 607 6.65 11.50 23.19
CA GLY A 607 5.36 11.16 23.81
C GLY A 607 4.56 10.12 23.02
N MET A 608 5.19 9.50 22.02
CA MET A 608 4.59 8.44 21.20
C MET A 608 4.42 7.15 22.00
N ALA A 609 3.41 6.37 21.65
CA ALA A 609 3.25 5.00 22.11
C ALA A 609 4.15 4.05 21.30
N PRO A 610 4.82 3.09 21.96
CA PRO A 610 5.70 2.15 21.28
C PRO A 610 4.90 1.10 20.49
N THR A 611 5.34 0.81 19.26
CA THR A 611 4.69 -0.13 18.35
C THR A 611 5.70 -1.08 17.69
N THR A 612 5.29 -2.33 17.46
CA THR A 612 6.06 -3.33 16.68
C THR A 612 5.60 -3.39 15.23
N LEU A 613 4.36 -3.00 14.95
CA LEU A 613 3.87 -2.62 13.62
C LEU A 613 3.47 -1.14 13.66
N GLY A 614 4.16 -0.27 12.94
CA GLY A 614 3.80 1.16 12.90
C GLY A 614 2.50 1.40 12.16
N SER A 615 2.51 1.23 10.83
CA SER A 615 1.27 1.29 10.05
C SER A 615 1.19 0.27 8.93
N TYR A 616 -0.04 -0.16 8.66
CA TYR A 616 -0.47 -0.84 7.44
C TYR A 616 -1.33 0.15 6.65
N ARG A 617 -1.01 0.38 5.39
CA ARG A 617 -1.77 1.26 4.49
C ARG A 617 -1.93 0.61 3.12
N THR A 618 -3.17 0.57 2.64
CA THR A 618 -3.48 0.29 1.23
C THR A 618 -4.33 1.43 0.66
N ALA A 619 -4.02 1.88 -0.55
CA ALA A 619 -4.81 2.89 -1.22
C ALA A 619 -6.18 2.35 -1.65
N LEU A 620 -6.27 1.04 -1.97
CA LEU A 620 -7.52 0.35 -2.29
C LEU A 620 -7.88 -0.71 -1.26
N GLY A 621 -9.14 -1.13 -1.28
CA GLY A 621 -9.66 -2.30 -0.58
C GLY A 621 -9.83 -3.47 -1.54
N PHE A 622 -10.91 -4.24 -1.36
CA PHE A 622 -11.33 -5.30 -2.29
C PHE A 622 -12.78 -5.14 -2.75
N GLY A 623 -13.58 -4.35 -2.03
CA GLY A 623 -14.99 -4.21 -2.30
C GLY A 623 -15.79 -5.50 -2.27
N SER A 624 -16.92 -5.49 -2.99
CA SER A 624 -17.78 -6.65 -3.22
C SER A 624 -17.08 -7.80 -3.97
N GLY A 625 -15.96 -7.54 -4.65
CA GLY A 625 -15.11 -8.55 -5.30
C GLY A 625 -14.40 -9.51 -4.32
N ALA A 626 -14.58 -9.32 -3.01
CA ALA A 626 -14.17 -10.27 -1.99
C ALA A 626 -14.87 -11.65 -2.08
N ASP A 627 -16.06 -11.73 -2.69
CA ASP A 627 -16.86 -12.97 -2.79
C ASP A 627 -16.51 -13.83 -4.01
N THR A 628 -15.86 -13.27 -5.04
CA THR A 628 -15.42 -14.01 -6.24
C THR A 628 -14.04 -14.65 -6.09
N ARG A 629 -13.39 -14.50 -4.94
CA ARG A 629 -12.05 -15.05 -4.68
C ARG A 629 -12.07 -16.58 -4.69
N GLY A 630 -10.98 -17.16 -5.19
CA GLY A 630 -10.74 -18.60 -5.11
C GLY A 630 -10.86 -19.10 -3.66
N VAL A 631 -11.47 -20.27 -3.48
CA VAL A 631 -11.37 -20.99 -2.21
C VAL A 631 -9.96 -21.57 -2.15
N ALA A 632 -9.17 -21.11 -1.17
CA ALA A 632 -7.83 -21.62 -0.91
C ALA A 632 -7.84 -23.14 -0.69
N ALA A 633 -6.67 -23.77 -0.81
CA ALA A 633 -6.51 -25.22 -0.64
C ALA A 633 -6.98 -25.75 0.73
N ASP A 634 -7.10 -24.88 1.74
CA ASP A 634 -7.59 -25.17 3.09
C ASP A 634 -9.12 -25.03 3.25
N GLY A 635 -9.83 -24.61 2.21
CA GLY A 635 -11.28 -24.45 2.19
C GLY A 635 -11.77 -23.07 2.63
N PHE A 636 -10.89 -22.10 2.90
CA PHE A 636 -11.26 -20.71 3.21
C PHE A 636 -11.06 -19.79 2.00
N LEU A 637 -11.86 -18.73 1.89
CA LEU A 637 -11.65 -17.68 0.88
C LEU A 637 -10.34 -16.94 1.18
N ASP A 638 -9.52 -16.72 0.15
CA ASP A 638 -8.30 -15.91 0.24
C ASP A 638 -8.62 -14.53 0.80
N ARG A 639 -7.80 -14.04 1.74
CA ARG A 639 -8.08 -12.76 2.40
C ARG A 639 -6.81 -12.04 2.87
N PRO A 640 -6.84 -10.71 3.01
CA PRO A 640 -5.74 -9.98 3.65
C PRO A 640 -5.63 -10.39 5.12
N VAL A 641 -4.42 -10.75 5.57
CA VAL A 641 -4.15 -11.20 6.93
C VAL A 641 -2.93 -10.50 7.49
N VAL A 642 -3.08 -9.89 8.67
CA VAL A 642 -2.00 -9.28 9.44
C VAL A 642 -1.96 -9.88 10.84
N VAL A 643 -0.82 -10.46 11.22
CA VAL A 643 -0.64 -11.10 12.53
C VAL A 643 0.61 -10.55 13.22
N LEU A 644 0.45 -10.07 14.45
CA LEU A 644 1.53 -9.80 15.37
C LEU A 644 1.60 -10.93 16.39
N ASN A 645 2.77 -11.55 16.57
CA ASN A 645 2.98 -12.51 17.67
C ASN A 645 3.29 -11.80 19.00
N SER A 646 3.75 -10.55 18.93
CA SER A 646 4.12 -9.72 20.08
C SER A 646 4.02 -8.22 19.76
N GLY A 647 3.75 -7.43 20.79
CA GLY A 647 3.69 -5.97 20.72
C GLY A 647 2.37 -5.40 20.23
N SER A 648 2.40 -4.10 19.94
CA SER A 648 1.24 -3.27 19.57
C SER A 648 1.35 -2.78 18.13
N ALA A 649 0.21 -2.46 17.52
CA ALA A 649 0.11 -1.86 16.20
C ALA A 649 -0.34 -0.40 16.28
N GLY A 650 0.22 0.47 15.45
CA GLY A 650 -0.15 1.88 15.35
C GLY A 650 -1.46 2.08 14.59
N ALA A 651 -1.41 2.03 13.27
CA ALA A 651 -2.57 2.30 12.41
C ALA A 651 -2.80 1.23 11.33
N ILE A 652 -4.06 0.86 11.11
CA ILE A 652 -4.52 0.11 9.94
C ILE A 652 -5.35 1.05 9.07
N ARG A 653 -4.87 1.31 7.85
CA ARG A 653 -5.48 2.22 6.88
C ARG A 653 -5.82 1.46 5.60
N VAL A 654 -7.07 1.45 5.19
CA VAL A 654 -7.52 0.70 4.00
C VAL A 654 -8.40 1.58 3.12
N GLY A 655 -8.18 1.50 1.80
CA GLY A 655 -8.99 2.24 0.84
C GLY A 655 -8.79 3.75 0.93
N THR A 656 -7.64 4.23 1.41
CA THR A 656 -7.43 5.66 1.68
C THR A 656 -7.09 6.49 0.45
N GLY A 657 -6.99 5.89 -0.73
CA GLY A 657 -6.41 6.53 -1.90
C GLY A 657 -4.93 6.86 -1.72
N TYR A 658 -4.42 7.70 -2.62
CA TYR A 658 -3.07 8.23 -2.61
C TYR A 658 -3.04 9.67 -3.11
N VAL A 659 -1.92 10.37 -2.88
CA VAL A 659 -1.72 11.72 -3.42
C VAL A 659 -0.97 11.60 -4.74
N ASP A 660 -1.55 12.13 -5.81
CA ASP A 660 -0.98 12.09 -7.16
C ASP A 660 0.18 13.07 -7.36
N GLY A 661 0.81 13.01 -8.53
CA GLY A 661 1.91 13.92 -8.88
C GLY A 661 1.52 15.41 -8.84
N SER A 662 0.24 15.76 -8.90
CA SER A 662 -0.24 17.15 -8.80
C SER A 662 -0.42 17.63 -7.36
N GLY A 663 -0.26 16.74 -6.38
CA GLY A 663 -0.46 17.03 -4.95
C GLY A 663 -1.93 17.03 -4.57
N GLN A 664 -2.77 16.31 -5.30
CA GLN A 664 -4.19 16.14 -4.99
C GLN A 664 -4.46 14.68 -4.61
N GLU A 665 -5.45 14.47 -3.75
CA GLU A 665 -5.95 13.12 -3.48
C GLU A 665 -6.51 12.52 -4.77
N SER A 666 -6.16 11.25 -5.01
CA SER A 666 -6.59 10.47 -6.17
C SER A 666 -6.98 9.05 -5.78
N LEU A 667 -7.85 8.45 -6.59
CA LEU A 667 -8.19 7.04 -6.54
C LEU A 667 -7.18 6.24 -7.36
N ALA A 668 -6.80 5.08 -6.85
CA ALA A 668 -5.85 4.17 -7.50
C ALA A 668 -6.54 3.14 -8.41
N ASP A 669 -7.80 3.33 -8.76
CA ASP A 669 -8.56 2.41 -9.63
C ASP A 669 -7.96 2.30 -11.04
N GLY A 670 -7.33 3.37 -11.54
CA GLY A 670 -6.56 3.36 -12.77
C GLY A 670 -5.21 2.65 -12.68
N LEU A 671 -4.75 2.30 -11.47
CA LEU A 671 -3.44 1.66 -11.24
C LEU A 671 -3.52 0.13 -11.12
N VAL A 672 -4.73 -0.42 -11.17
CA VAL A 672 -5.00 -1.84 -10.97
C VAL A 672 -5.99 -2.34 -12.00
N ASN A 673 -5.97 -3.66 -12.24
CA ASN A 673 -6.97 -4.26 -13.10
C ASN A 673 -8.27 -4.44 -12.31
N THR A 674 -9.32 -3.68 -12.69
CA THR A 674 -10.63 -3.70 -12.04
C THR A 674 -11.77 -3.33 -12.99
N LEU A 675 -12.93 -3.96 -12.79
CA LEU A 675 -14.22 -3.60 -13.41
C LEU A 675 -15.17 -2.88 -12.43
N VAL A 676 -14.73 -2.73 -11.18
CA VAL A 676 -15.52 -2.20 -10.06
C VAL A 676 -15.31 -0.69 -9.96
N ASP A 677 -16.36 0.05 -9.59
CA ASP A 677 -16.27 1.49 -9.38
C ASP A 677 -15.39 1.89 -8.18
N GLY A 678 -14.98 3.16 -8.16
CA GLY A 678 -14.06 3.73 -7.19
C GLY A 678 -14.52 3.65 -5.74
N ASP A 679 -15.83 3.78 -5.49
CA ASP A 679 -16.40 3.65 -4.15
C ASP A 679 -16.28 2.19 -3.67
N THR A 680 -16.85 1.26 -4.43
CA THR A 680 -16.86 -0.15 -4.06
C THR A 680 -15.45 -0.70 -3.90
N ILE A 681 -14.48 -0.34 -4.77
CA ILE A 681 -13.10 -0.88 -4.67
C ILE A 681 -12.34 -0.35 -3.44
N THR A 682 -12.73 0.78 -2.86
CA THR A 682 -12.11 1.30 -1.63
C THR A 682 -12.62 0.62 -0.35
N GLN A 683 -13.74 -0.11 -0.41
CA GLN A 683 -14.31 -0.80 0.74
C GLN A 683 -13.38 -1.89 1.30
N MET A 684 -13.27 -1.91 2.63
CA MET A 684 -12.53 -2.90 3.39
C MET A 684 -13.36 -4.18 3.58
N ALA A 685 -13.02 -5.22 2.82
CA ALA A 685 -13.75 -6.48 2.79
C ALA A 685 -12.89 -7.70 3.15
N GLY A 686 -13.38 -8.53 4.08
CA GLY A 686 -12.79 -9.79 4.49
C GLY A 686 -11.42 -9.70 5.16
N PHE A 687 -11.05 -8.55 5.72
CA PHE A 687 -9.76 -8.34 6.37
C PHE A 687 -9.64 -9.10 7.70
N SER A 688 -8.47 -9.63 8.01
CA SER A 688 -8.19 -10.25 9.31
C SER A 688 -6.96 -9.64 9.98
N PHE A 689 -7.10 -9.24 11.23
CA PHE A 689 -6.05 -8.68 12.06
C PHE A 689 -6.02 -9.34 13.44
N SER A 690 -4.82 -9.66 13.91
CA SER A 690 -4.60 -10.11 15.29
C SER A 690 -3.33 -9.52 15.89
N ALA A 691 -3.43 -8.95 17.08
CA ALA A 691 -2.28 -8.53 17.87
C ALA A 691 -2.51 -8.78 19.37
N PRO A 692 -1.50 -9.25 20.13
CA PRO A 692 -1.63 -9.43 21.58
C PRO A 692 -1.60 -8.11 22.35
N GLY A 693 -0.98 -7.06 21.80
CA GLY A 693 -0.94 -5.73 22.40
C GLY A 693 -2.09 -4.83 21.97
N ASN A 694 -1.84 -3.52 21.97
CA ASN A 694 -2.82 -2.51 21.60
C ASN A 694 -2.90 -2.34 20.07
N LEU A 695 -4.04 -1.85 19.58
CA LEU A 695 -4.16 -1.27 18.25
C LEU A 695 -4.66 0.17 18.40
N TYR A 696 -3.89 1.16 17.93
CA TYR A 696 -4.23 2.57 18.20
C TYR A 696 -5.21 3.17 17.19
N ASN A 697 -5.27 2.70 15.95
CA ASN A 697 -6.20 3.24 14.96
C ASN A 697 -6.58 2.24 13.85
N ILE A 698 -7.86 2.30 13.43
CA ILE A 698 -8.34 1.83 12.13
C ILE A 698 -8.95 3.03 11.42
N THR A 699 -8.56 3.25 10.16
CA THR A 699 -9.17 4.27 9.30
C THR A 699 -9.48 3.67 7.93
N THR A 700 -10.71 3.83 7.46
CA THR A 700 -11.10 3.45 6.09
C THR A 700 -11.48 4.68 5.27
N GLY A 701 -11.09 4.67 4.00
CA GLY A 701 -11.52 5.72 3.06
C GLY A 701 -13.02 5.63 2.78
N GLY A 702 -13.50 4.44 2.42
CA GLY A 702 -14.93 4.12 2.27
C GLY A 702 -15.45 3.20 3.38
N ASP A 703 -16.25 2.23 2.96
CA ASP A 703 -17.00 1.33 3.84
C ASP A 703 -16.15 0.22 4.45
N ILE A 704 -16.68 -0.39 5.51
CA ILE A 704 -16.27 -1.69 6.04
C ILE A 704 -17.39 -2.68 5.77
N GLY A 705 -17.07 -3.78 5.11
CA GLY A 705 -18.02 -4.85 4.86
C GLY A 705 -17.94 -5.38 3.45
N ALA A 706 -18.96 -6.13 3.03
CA ALA A 706 -19.09 -6.61 1.67
C ALA A 706 -20.45 -6.17 1.14
N GLY A 707 -20.51 -5.79 -0.14
CA GLY A 707 -21.74 -5.37 -0.80
C GLY A 707 -22.87 -6.42 -0.79
N SER A 708 -24.06 -5.95 -1.11
CA SER A 708 -25.39 -6.60 -1.00
C SER A 708 -25.62 -7.98 -1.65
N ALA A 709 -24.63 -8.65 -2.22
CA ALA A 709 -24.81 -9.94 -2.90
C ALA A 709 -23.63 -10.91 -2.70
N GLY A 710 -23.66 -11.80 -1.68
CA GLY A 710 -22.64 -12.85 -1.59
C GLY A 710 -22.55 -13.77 -0.37
N THR A 711 -21.60 -14.73 -0.38
CA THR A 711 -21.22 -15.56 0.78
C THR A 711 -20.19 -14.81 1.63
N PHE A 712 -20.67 -14.20 2.70
CA PHE A 712 -19.92 -13.20 3.45
C PHE A 712 -18.67 -13.73 4.18
N VAL A 713 -17.55 -13.03 4.00
CA VAL A 713 -16.37 -13.12 4.86
C VAL A 713 -16.35 -11.88 5.76
N PRO A 714 -16.56 -12.00 7.08
CA PRO A 714 -16.51 -10.86 7.97
C PRO A 714 -15.09 -10.29 8.06
N ASN A 715 -15.01 -9.00 8.40
CA ASN A 715 -13.78 -8.37 8.82
C ASN A 715 -13.53 -8.72 10.29
N ASP A 716 -12.44 -9.43 10.59
CA ASP A 716 -12.15 -9.96 11.92
C ASP A 716 -10.96 -9.25 12.56
N PHE A 717 -11.19 -8.53 13.66
CA PHE A 717 -10.15 -7.89 14.46
C PHE A 717 -10.10 -8.50 15.86
N THR A 718 -8.92 -8.99 16.24
CA THR A 718 -8.65 -9.51 17.59
C THR A 718 -7.48 -8.73 18.22
N ILE A 719 -7.77 -7.96 19.27
CA ILE A 719 -6.83 -7.08 19.94
C ILE A 719 -6.73 -7.54 21.39
N GLY A 720 -5.57 -8.02 21.82
CA GLY A 720 -5.36 -8.52 23.18
C GLY A 720 -5.31 -7.40 24.24
N GLY A 721 -4.83 -6.22 23.86
CA GLY A 721 -4.80 -5.03 24.73
C GLY A 721 -5.98 -4.10 24.52
N HIS A 722 -5.71 -2.80 24.53
CA HIS A 722 -6.68 -1.73 24.30
C HIS A 722 -6.76 -1.35 22.81
N PHE A 723 -7.92 -0.86 22.40
CA PHE A 723 -8.17 -0.28 21.10
C PHE A 723 -8.32 1.24 21.20
N GLY A 724 -7.66 1.99 20.31
CA GLY A 724 -7.78 3.44 20.23
C GLY A 724 -9.02 3.85 19.45
N THR A 725 -8.86 4.20 18.16
CA THR A 725 -9.92 4.83 17.37
C THR A 725 -10.29 4.06 16.10
N LEU A 726 -11.57 4.06 15.73
CA LEU A 726 -12.08 3.64 14.41
C LEU A 726 -12.69 4.85 13.68
N TYR A 727 -12.29 5.06 12.43
CA TYR A 727 -12.89 6.04 11.52
C TYR A 727 -13.25 5.42 10.18
N THR A 728 -14.43 5.73 9.65
CA THR A 728 -14.90 5.28 8.33
C THR A 728 -15.37 6.46 7.48
N GLY A 729 -15.40 6.29 6.15
CA GLY A 729 -15.85 7.33 5.22
C GLY A 729 -15.00 8.59 5.27
N ARG A 730 -13.66 8.45 5.21
CA ARG A 730 -12.71 9.56 5.30
C ARG A 730 -12.22 10.09 3.96
N LEU A 731 -12.41 9.36 2.88
CA LEU A 731 -11.95 9.75 1.55
C LEU A 731 -13.03 10.58 0.85
N ASP A 732 -12.79 11.88 0.70
CA ASP A 732 -13.77 12.80 0.09
C ASP A 732 -14.05 12.51 -1.40
N LEU A 733 -13.20 11.72 -2.08
CA LEU A 733 -13.33 11.41 -3.51
C LEU A 733 -14.51 10.47 -3.83
N ILE A 734 -14.93 9.63 -2.89
CA ILE A 734 -16.02 8.66 -3.09
C ILE A 734 -17.39 9.21 -2.68
N GLY A 735 -17.41 10.21 -1.79
CA GLY A 735 -18.60 10.99 -1.46
C GLY A 735 -18.59 11.58 -0.06
N ASP A 736 -19.60 12.41 0.23
CA ASP A 736 -19.74 13.08 1.52
C ASP A 736 -20.43 12.20 2.57
N ARG A 737 -20.03 12.38 3.83
CA ARG A 737 -20.80 11.91 5.00
C ARG A 737 -22.14 12.66 5.05
N PRO A 738 -23.25 12.01 5.49
CA PRO A 738 -23.31 10.70 6.12
C PRO A 738 -23.52 9.53 5.14
N ILE A 739 -23.40 9.72 3.83
CA ILE A 739 -23.79 8.70 2.84
C ILE A 739 -22.75 7.58 2.74
N ASN A 740 -21.46 7.92 2.84
CA ASN A 740 -20.34 6.96 2.77
C ASN A 740 -19.84 6.55 4.16
N GLY A 741 -19.13 5.42 4.24
CA GLY A 741 -18.46 4.95 5.46
C GLY A 741 -19.35 4.04 6.30
N ASP A 742 -20.16 3.23 5.64
CA ASP A 742 -21.02 2.21 6.22
C ASP A 742 -20.20 1.06 6.84
N VAL A 743 -20.77 0.40 7.85
CA VAL A 743 -20.13 -0.71 8.56
C VAL A 743 -21.05 -1.91 8.64
N THR A 744 -20.69 -2.96 7.91
CA THR A 744 -21.35 -4.26 7.90
C THR A 744 -20.33 -5.39 8.07
N GLY A 745 -20.73 -6.49 8.71
CA GLY A 745 -19.89 -7.68 8.84
C GLY A 745 -18.55 -7.46 9.57
N LEU A 746 -18.46 -6.51 10.49
CA LEU A 746 -17.27 -6.27 11.33
C LEU A 746 -17.36 -7.04 12.65
N ALA A 747 -16.35 -7.83 12.99
CA ALA A 747 -16.17 -8.43 14.30
C ALA A 747 -14.95 -7.83 15.00
N LEU A 748 -15.20 -6.90 15.93
CA LEU A 748 -14.18 -6.25 16.75
C LEU A 748 -14.14 -6.87 18.15
N ASN A 749 -13.11 -7.65 18.44
CA ASN A 749 -12.90 -8.31 19.73
C ASN A 749 -11.68 -7.70 20.44
N VAL A 750 -11.92 -7.03 21.57
CA VAL A 750 -10.90 -6.28 22.32
C VAL A 750 -10.75 -6.84 23.72
N GLY A 751 -9.52 -7.11 24.14
CA GLY A 751 -9.19 -7.61 25.47
C GLY A 751 -9.47 -6.58 26.56
N GLY A 752 -9.10 -5.32 26.33
CA GLY A 752 -9.37 -4.19 27.22
C GLY A 752 -10.43 -3.22 26.70
N GLN A 753 -10.05 -1.95 26.67
CA GLN A 753 -10.94 -0.80 26.48
C GLN A 753 -10.91 -0.30 25.02
N ILE A 754 -11.97 0.38 24.57
CA ILE A 754 -12.07 1.06 23.28
C ILE A 754 -12.14 2.58 23.51
N ALA A 755 -11.34 3.40 22.84
CA ALA A 755 -11.42 4.85 23.02
C ALA A 755 -12.57 5.48 22.22
N LEU A 756 -12.61 5.32 20.89
CA LEU A 756 -13.64 5.94 20.05
C LEU A 756 -13.96 5.10 18.82
N LEU A 757 -15.25 4.94 18.53
CA LEU A 757 -15.74 4.47 17.24
C LEU A 757 -16.50 5.60 16.57
N ASN A 758 -15.98 6.15 15.49
CA ASN A 758 -16.62 7.21 14.72
C ASN A 758 -16.92 6.74 13.29
N ILE A 759 -18.13 6.25 13.13
CA ILE A 759 -18.65 5.68 11.89
C ILE A 759 -19.32 6.78 11.07
N GLY A 760 -18.87 6.96 9.84
CA GLY A 760 -19.36 8.02 8.93
C GLY A 760 -20.75 7.78 8.39
N GLY A 761 -21.04 6.54 8.01
CA GLY A 761 -22.34 6.15 7.50
C GLY A 761 -23.18 5.47 8.56
N THR A 762 -23.69 4.31 8.20
CA THR A 762 -24.60 3.45 8.94
C THR A 762 -23.89 2.24 9.54
N ILE A 763 -24.59 1.56 10.45
CA ILE A 763 -24.22 0.21 10.90
C ILE A 763 -25.28 -0.77 10.41
N GLY A 764 -24.84 -1.84 9.76
CA GLY A 764 -25.68 -2.96 9.36
C GLY A 764 -26.57 -2.68 8.14
N ALA A 765 -26.30 -1.60 7.42
CA ALA A 765 -26.95 -1.22 6.17
C ALA A 765 -25.93 -0.58 5.21
N ASP A 766 -26.37 -0.38 3.98
CA ASP A 766 -25.63 0.27 2.89
C ASP A 766 -26.53 1.40 2.32
N GLN A 767 -26.06 2.65 2.33
CA GLN A 767 -26.82 3.84 1.92
C GLN A 767 -26.60 4.23 0.46
N ASP A 768 -25.42 3.98 -0.09
CA ASP A 768 -25.00 4.34 -1.44
C ASP A 768 -25.04 3.17 -2.43
N ASN A 769 -25.65 2.05 -2.05
CA ASN A 769 -25.84 0.92 -2.95
C ASN A 769 -26.39 1.30 -4.34
N SER A 770 -25.98 0.50 -5.32
CA SER A 770 -26.36 0.62 -6.73
C SER A 770 -27.88 0.59 -7.02
N VAL A 771 -28.71 0.16 -6.06
CA VAL A 771 -30.18 0.04 -6.20
C VAL A 771 -30.90 1.31 -5.71
N GLY A 772 -30.21 2.14 -4.94
CA GLY A 772 -30.71 3.37 -4.35
C GLY A 772 -31.61 3.13 -3.12
N GLY A 773 -31.33 3.86 -2.04
CA GLY A 773 -32.06 3.79 -0.77
C GLY A 773 -31.29 3.02 0.30
N LEU A 774 -31.83 2.96 1.51
CA LEU A 774 -31.19 2.31 2.67
C LEU A 774 -31.47 0.80 2.63
N VAL A 775 -30.46 -0.02 2.34
CA VAL A 775 -30.59 -1.49 2.26
C VAL A 775 -29.96 -2.14 3.48
N VAL A 776 -30.75 -2.94 4.21
CA VAL A 776 -30.27 -3.68 5.39
C VAL A 776 -29.54 -4.95 4.96
N GLU A 777 -28.30 -5.09 5.43
CA GLU A 777 -27.45 -6.24 5.12
C GLU A 777 -27.74 -7.43 6.04
N THR A 778 -28.60 -8.35 5.61
CA THR A 778 -29.00 -9.49 6.45
C THR A 778 -27.90 -10.56 6.52
N GLY A 779 -27.54 -11.00 7.73
CA GLY A 779 -26.61 -12.13 7.95
C GLY A 779 -25.17 -11.74 8.27
N SER A 780 -24.86 -10.44 8.28
CA SER A 780 -23.52 -9.89 8.53
C SER A 780 -23.56 -8.85 9.66
N PRO A 781 -23.84 -9.25 10.90
CA PRO A 781 -23.93 -8.30 12.01
C PRO A 781 -22.57 -7.67 12.30
N THR A 782 -22.60 -6.39 12.67
CA THR A 782 -21.46 -5.69 13.27
C THR A 782 -21.44 -6.02 14.75
N ILE A 783 -20.36 -6.66 15.21
CA ILE A 783 -20.17 -7.19 16.54
C ILE A 783 -19.01 -6.47 17.21
N ILE A 784 -19.26 -5.94 18.40
CA ILE A 784 -18.27 -5.28 19.24
C ILE A 784 -18.23 -5.96 20.59
N ARG A 785 -17.06 -6.50 20.96
CA ARG A 785 -16.81 -7.11 22.26
C ARG A 785 -15.61 -6.49 22.95
N THR A 786 -15.74 -6.18 24.24
CA THR A 786 -14.67 -5.58 25.06
C THR A 786 -14.52 -6.32 26.38
N GLY A 787 -13.38 -6.11 27.06
CA GLY A 787 -13.12 -6.74 28.36
C GLY A 787 -12.96 -8.25 28.26
N LEU A 788 -12.48 -8.76 27.12
CA LEU A 788 -12.28 -10.19 26.90
C LEU A 788 -11.06 -10.74 27.64
N ASP A 789 -10.14 -9.88 28.07
CA ASP A 789 -9.06 -10.21 29.00
C ASP A 789 -9.56 -9.98 30.43
N GLU A 790 -9.43 -11.01 31.28
CA GLU A 790 -9.88 -10.96 32.68
C GLU A 790 -9.08 -9.98 33.55
N ASP A 791 -7.89 -9.56 33.09
CA ASP A 791 -7.03 -8.60 33.78
C ASP A 791 -7.27 -7.14 33.33
N LEU A 792 -8.12 -6.89 32.33
CA LEU A 792 -8.39 -5.56 31.78
C LEU A 792 -9.89 -5.21 31.85
N GLU A 793 -10.19 -3.92 31.99
CA GLU A 793 -11.57 -3.42 31.98
C GLU A 793 -12.10 -3.30 30.54
N GLY A 794 -13.39 -3.52 30.35
CA GLY A 794 -14.08 -3.47 29.05
C GLY A 794 -14.74 -2.12 28.71
N HIS A 795 -14.20 -1.00 29.19
CA HIS A 795 -14.78 0.33 28.93
C HIS A 795 -14.79 0.72 27.44
N ILE A 796 -15.77 1.52 27.03
CA ILE A 796 -15.86 2.14 25.70
C ILE A 796 -16.02 3.64 25.88
N GLY A 797 -15.14 4.45 25.30
CA GLY A 797 -15.21 5.91 25.38
C GLY A 797 -16.43 6.47 24.68
N LEU A 798 -16.54 6.30 23.38
CA LEU A 798 -17.68 6.81 22.62
C LEU A 798 -17.92 5.97 21.36
N ILE A 799 -19.19 5.73 21.05
CA ILE A 799 -19.65 5.19 19.77
C ILE A 799 -20.50 6.27 19.11
N ARG A 800 -20.03 6.79 17.99
CA ARG A 800 -20.68 7.82 17.17
C ARG A 800 -20.97 7.24 15.79
N VAL A 801 -22.23 7.35 15.37
CA VAL A 801 -22.70 6.93 14.05
C VAL A 801 -23.26 8.16 13.34
N GLY A 802 -22.72 8.48 12.16
CA GLY A 802 -23.12 9.64 11.38
C GLY A 802 -24.57 9.54 10.92
N SER A 803 -25.00 8.34 10.54
CA SER A 803 -26.29 8.10 9.91
C SER A 803 -27.24 7.22 10.74
N HIS A 804 -27.48 5.96 10.35
CA HIS A 804 -28.50 5.08 10.94
C HIS A 804 -27.90 3.78 11.48
N VAL A 805 -28.67 3.05 12.29
CA VAL A 805 -28.32 1.69 12.72
C VAL A 805 -29.46 0.74 12.37
N ALA A 806 -29.17 -0.29 11.59
CA ALA A 806 -30.10 -1.38 11.34
C ALA A 806 -30.20 -2.24 12.62
N GLY A 807 -31.37 -2.25 13.26
CA GLY A 807 -31.52 -2.68 14.66
C GLY A 807 -30.88 -4.04 14.96
N ALA A 808 -31.35 -5.11 14.31
CA ALA A 808 -30.91 -6.48 14.57
C ALA A 808 -29.49 -6.82 14.04
N ASN A 809 -28.81 -5.86 13.40
CA ASN A 809 -27.51 -6.05 12.79
C ASN A 809 -26.37 -5.40 13.59
N PHE A 810 -26.65 -4.86 14.78
CA PHE A 810 -25.64 -4.34 15.69
C PHE A 810 -25.66 -5.11 17.01
N ILE A 811 -24.51 -5.65 17.40
CA ILE A 811 -24.30 -6.38 18.64
C ILE A 811 -23.18 -5.70 19.44
N LEU A 812 -23.51 -5.25 20.65
CA LEU A 812 -22.56 -4.72 21.61
C LEU A 812 -22.55 -5.60 22.86
N ASP A 813 -21.40 -6.14 23.21
CA ASP A 813 -21.23 -7.05 24.35
C ASP A 813 -20.04 -6.66 25.23
N THR A 814 -20.34 -6.17 26.43
CA THR A 814 -19.34 -5.89 27.48
C THR A 814 -19.47 -6.84 28.66
N SER A 815 -20.24 -7.94 28.51
CA SER A 815 -20.62 -8.82 29.62
C SER A 815 -19.46 -9.55 30.30
N ALA A 816 -18.32 -9.66 29.62
CA ALA A 816 -17.09 -10.22 30.16
C ALA A 816 -16.47 -9.33 31.26
N SER A 817 -16.79 -8.03 31.30
CA SER A 817 -16.25 -7.05 32.25
C SER A 817 -17.35 -6.43 33.12
N PRO A 818 -17.54 -6.90 34.36
CA PRO A 818 -18.40 -6.22 35.34
C PRO A 818 -17.95 -4.77 35.57
N GLY A 819 -18.90 -3.85 35.72
CA GLY A 819 -18.63 -2.43 35.91
C GLY A 819 -18.13 -1.70 34.66
N ALA A 820 -18.25 -2.30 33.47
CA ALA A 820 -17.92 -1.63 32.22
C ALA A 820 -18.81 -0.39 32.02
N ILE A 821 -18.23 0.64 31.42
CA ILE A 821 -18.89 1.92 31.16
C ILE A 821 -18.75 2.21 29.67
N VAL A 822 -19.86 2.52 29.03
CA VAL A 822 -19.91 3.06 27.66
C VAL A 822 -20.19 4.55 27.78
N GLY A 823 -19.20 5.38 27.48
CA GLY A 823 -19.30 6.84 27.64
C GLY A 823 -20.33 7.47 26.70
N GLY A 824 -20.65 6.85 25.56
CA GLY A 824 -21.89 7.16 24.86
C GLY A 824 -22.13 6.36 23.59
N PHE A 825 -23.39 6.32 23.16
CA PHE A 825 -23.87 5.75 21.91
C PHE A 825 -24.78 6.76 21.21
N LEU A 826 -24.22 7.42 20.20
CA LEU A 826 -24.83 8.57 19.52
C LEU A 826 -25.10 8.19 18.06
N VAL A 827 -26.36 8.27 17.63
CA VAL A 827 -26.80 7.88 16.27
C VAL A 827 -27.35 9.10 15.54
N SER A 828 -27.20 9.12 14.21
CA SER A 828 -27.65 10.21 13.32
C SER A 828 -27.01 11.57 13.64
N GLN A 829 -25.71 11.57 13.89
CA GLN A 829 -24.96 12.75 14.32
C GLN A 829 -24.47 13.65 13.16
N ASP A 830 -24.55 13.17 11.91
CA ASP A 830 -24.16 13.89 10.69
C ASP A 830 -25.41 14.25 9.82
N VAL A 831 -26.62 14.18 10.39
CA VAL A 831 -27.89 14.46 9.70
C VAL A 831 -28.52 15.77 10.19
N ASP A 832 -28.69 16.75 9.28
CA ASP A 832 -29.01 18.15 9.60
C ASP A 832 -30.45 18.42 10.07
N ASN A 833 -31.41 17.51 9.89
CA ASN A 833 -32.80 17.74 10.31
C ASN A 833 -33.54 16.45 10.65
N PHE A 834 -33.77 16.25 11.95
CA PHE A 834 -34.64 15.19 12.46
C PHE A 834 -36.09 15.39 11.98
N GLY A 835 -36.47 14.73 10.89
CA GLY A 835 -37.88 14.54 10.49
C GLY A 835 -38.60 15.76 9.90
N ASN A 836 -37.91 16.73 9.28
CA ASN A 836 -38.56 17.90 8.66
C ASN A 836 -38.33 18.04 7.15
N ASP A 837 -37.41 17.28 6.55
CA ASP A 837 -37.27 17.19 5.10
C ASP A 837 -37.99 15.93 4.61
N GLY A 838 -39.15 16.12 3.96
CA GLY A 838 -40.03 15.05 3.46
C GLY A 838 -39.46 14.22 2.31
N LEU A 839 -38.14 14.04 2.25
CA LEU A 839 -37.43 13.19 1.29
C LEU A 839 -37.05 11.82 1.87
N TYR A 840 -36.91 11.68 3.19
CA TYR A 840 -36.69 10.41 3.88
C TYR A 840 -37.84 10.20 4.87
N ASN A 841 -38.85 9.44 4.47
CA ASN A 841 -39.96 9.09 5.36
C ASN A 841 -39.48 8.05 6.38
N ASP A 842 -39.75 8.31 7.66
CA ASP A 842 -39.81 7.38 8.80
C ASP A 842 -38.56 6.59 9.27
N ASP A 843 -37.49 6.44 8.47
CA ASP A 843 -36.35 5.55 8.79
C ASP A 843 -35.13 6.25 9.46
N PHE A 844 -35.32 7.16 10.42
CA PHE A 844 -34.20 7.82 11.14
C PHE A 844 -33.81 7.12 12.45
N GLY A 845 -32.53 7.19 12.83
CA GLY A 845 -32.03 6.58 14.06
C GLY A 845 -31.87 5.08 13.92
N ILE A 846 -32.67 4.32 14.67
CA ILE A 846 -32.67 2.85 14.59
C ILE A 846 -33.87 2.43 13.77
N PHE A 847 -33.62 1.65 12.72
CA PHE A 847 -34.65 1.22 11.80
C PHE A 847 -34.55 -0.29 11.51
N ASP A 848 -35.65 -0.86 11.04
CA ASP A 848 -35.78 -2.26 10.62
C ASP A 848 -35.41 -3.31 11.71
N GLY A 849 -35.57 -4.60 11.39
CA GLY A 849 -35.34 -5.72 12.30
C GLY A 849 -36.52 -6.01 13.24
N PHE A 850 -36.62 -7.25 13.70
CA PHE A 850 -37.68 -7.69 14.63
C PHE A 850 -37.30 -7.55 16.11
N GLY A 851 -36.02 -7.30 16.42
CA GLY A 851 -35.45 -7.41 17.77
C GLY A 851 -34.99 -6.10 18.42
N GLY A 852 -34.90 -4.99 17.67
CA GLY A 852 -34.17 -3.79 18.15
C GLY A 852 -32.66 -4.03 18.23
N LEU A 853 -31.95 -3.18 18.98
CA LEU A 853 -30.51 -3.35 19.24
C LEU A 853 -30.25 -4.52 20.18
N ASP A 854 -29.16 -5.25 19.95
CA ASP A 854 -28.64 -6.26 20.87
C ASP A 854 -27.49 -5.65 21.68
N ILE A 855 -27.81 -5.07 22.84
CA ILE A 855 -26.82 -4.52 23.78
C ILE A 855 -26.87 -5.31 25.06
N THR A 856 -25.77 -6.01 25.33
CA THR A 856 -25.58 -6.81 26.54
C THR A 856 -24.42 -6.25 27.36
N LEU A 857 -24.71 -5.78 28.58
CA LEU A 857 -23.69 -5.24 29.48
C LEU A 857 -23.34 -6.22 30.61
N GLY A 858 -22.16 -6.02 31.19
CA GLY A 858 -21.73 -6.67 32.43
C GLY A 858 -22.60 -6.28 33.64
N GLN A 859 -22.46 -7.02 34.73
CA GLN A 859 -23.08 -6.64 36.01
C GLN A 859 -22.52 -5.29 36.49
N ASP A 860 -23.38 -4.42 37.02
CA ASP A 860 -23.04 -3.09 37.53
C ASP A 860 -22.44 -2.14 36.46
N SER A 861 -22.65 -2.46 35.17
CA SER A 861 -22.22 -1.66 34.02
C SER A 861 -23.24 -0.57 33.66
N ASP A 862 -22.78 0.46 32.95
CA ASP A 862 -23.55 1.67 32.64
C ASP A 862 -23.28 2.18 31.21
N ILE A 863 -24.30 2.66 30.49
CA ILE A 863 -24.16 3.49 29.30
C ILE A 863 -24.52 4.92 29.68
N ARG A 864 -23.50 5.80 29.72
CA ARG A 864 -23.67 7.20 30.11
C ARG A 864 -24.64 7.88 29.15
N PHE A 865 -24.28 8.09 27.88
CA PHE A 865 -25.15 8.85 26.99
C PHE A 865 -25.70 8.00 25.86
N VAL A 866 -27.00 8.09 25.60
CA VAL A 866 -27.62 7.52 24.40
C VAL A 866 -28.35 8.63 23.69
N ASP A 867 -27.98 8.99 22.46
CA ASP A 867 -28.72 9.97 21.65
C ASP A 867 -29.21 9.30 20.36
N ILE A 868 -30.51 9.03 20.31
CA ILE A 868 -31.15 8.36 19.19
C ILE A 868 -32.42 9.16 18.83
N PRO A 869 -32.58 9.57 17.57
CA PRO A 869 -33.69 10.41 17.19
C PRO A 869 -35.04 9.69 17.17
N GLN A 870 -35.06 8.43 16.74
CA GLN A 870 -36.24 7.57 16.61
C GLN A 870 -35.82 6.09 16.66
N ILE A 871 -36.74 5.22 17.11
CA ILE A 871 -36.58 3.76 17.11
C ILE A 871 -37.78 3.16 16.40
N ASP A 872 -37.61 2.75 15.14
CA ASP A 872 -38.66 2.16 14.30
C ASP A 872 -38.30 0.73 13.88
N ILE A 873 -38.88 -0.27 14.55
CA ILE A 873 -38.58 -1.69 14.29
C ILE A 873 -39.78 -2.38 13.64
N GLN A 874 -39.51 -3.39 12.80
CA GLN A 874 -40.57 -4.11 12.09
C GLN A 874 -41.57 -4.74 13.07
N GLY A 875 -42.79 -4.21 13.07
CA GLY A 875 -43.91 -4.72 13.87
C GLY A 875 -44.14 -4.03 15.22
N ALA A 876 -43.33 -3.04 15.58
CA ALA A 876 -43.59 -2.14 16.72
C ALA A 876 -43.13 -0.71 16.38
N ALA A 877 -44.09 0.20 16.20
CA ALA A 877 -43.79 1.62 15.98
C ALA A 877 -43.37 2.30 17.29
N ASP A 878 -42.31 3.11 17.24
CA ASP A 878 -41.85 4.09 18.24
C ASP A 878 -41.94 3.62 19.71
N LEU A 879 -40.84 3.09 20.25
CA LEU A 879 -40.74 2.73 21.68
C LEU A 879 -40.64 3.99 22.57
N ALA A 880 -41.76 4.70 22.74
CA ALA A 880 -41.83 5.93 23.51
C ALA A 880 -42.93 5.88 24.59
N ILE A 881 -42.62 6.42 25.76
CA ILE A 881 -43.56 6.54 26.87
C ILE A 881 -44.16 7.95 26.86
N PRO A 882 -45.50 8.11 26.81
CA PRO A 882 -46.11 9.44 26.77
C PRO A 882 -45.85 10.21 28.07
N LEU A 883 -45.46 11.47 27.93
CA LEU A 883 -45.30 12.40 29.05
C LEU A 883 -46.59 13.20 29.22
N ILE A 884 -47.25 13.02 30.37
CA ILE A 884 -48.55 13.64 30.67
C ILE A 884 -48.36 14.72 31.72
N ALA A 885 -48.78 15.95 31.42
CA ALA A 885 -48.69 17.06 32.37
C ALA A 885 -49.53 16.77 33.63
N GLY A 886 -48.94 17.05 34.80
CA GLY A 886 -49.53 16.75 36.10
C GLY A 886 -49.34 15.31 36.60
N GLU A 887 -48.76 14.43 35.78
CA GLU A 887 -48.35 13.08 36.18
C GLU A 887 -46.81 12.99 36.26
N THR A 888 -46.32 12.04 37.05
CA THR A 888 -44.88 11.75 37.17
C THR A 888 -44.61 10.41 36.51
N LEU A 889 -43.72 10.41 35.52
CA LEU A 889 -43.13 9.20 34.96
C LEU A 889 -41.92 8.80 35.80
N THR A 890 -41.87 7.55 36.26
CA THR A 890 -40.74 7.01 37.00
C THR A 890 -40.05 5.94 36.17
N LEU A 891 -38.74 6.08 36.00
CA LEU A 891 -37.86 5.14 35.32
C LEU A 891 -36.70 4.76 36.25
N VAL A 892 -36.05 3.66 35.93
CA VAL A 892 -34.77 3.25 36.54
C VAL A 892 -33.76 3.27 35.40
N ASP A 893 -32.70 4.05 35.59
CA ASP A 893 -31.55 4.14 34.73
C ASP A 893 -30.79 2.80 34.71
N ASP A 894 -30.03 2.50 33.67
CA ASP A 894 -29.29 1.25 33.54
C ASP A 894 -28.22 1.05 34.63
N ALA A 895 -27.69 2.13 35.21
CA ALA A 895 -26.85 2.10 36.40
C ALA A 895 -27.62 1.93 37.74
N GLY A 896 -28.96 1.82 37.70
CA GLY A 896 -29.82 1.59 38.87
C GLY A 896 -30.40 2.84 39.53
N GLY A 897 -29.99 4.03 39.09
CA GLY A 897 -30.51 5.31 39.59
C GLY A 897 -32.00 5.51 39.27
N ARG A 898 -32.78 6.09 40.17
CA ARG A 898 -34.21 6.33 39.94
C ARG A 898 -34.45 7.74 39.39
N LEU A 899 -35.10 7.81 38.23
CA LEU A 899 -35.44 9.07 37.57
C LEU A 899 -36.94 9.35 37.63
N GLU A 900 -37.33 10.54 38.08
CA GLU A 900 -38.71 11.03 38.04
C GLU A 900 -38.84 12.23 37.09
N ILE A 901 -39.61 12.07 36.01
CA ILE A 901 -39.86 13.11 35.00
C ILE A 901 -41.30 13.59 35.16
N SER A 902 -41.50 14.90 35.31
CA SER A 902 -42.83 15.49 35.40
C SER A 902 -42.88 16.86 34.75
N VAL A 903 -44.05 17.21 34.21
CA VAL A 903 -44.29 18.55 33.66
C VAL A 903 -45.35 19.24 34.51
N THR A 904 -44.94 20.34 35.15
CA THR A 904 -45.84 21.16 35.95
C THR A 904 -46.50 22.21 35.06
N SER A 905 -47.82 22.31 35.15
CA SER A 905 -48.62 23.26 34.37
C SER A 905 -49.60 24.02 35.25
N LEU A 906 -49.88 25.27 34.88
CA LEU A 906 -50.97 26.09 35.44
C LEU A 906 -52.30 25.91 34.67
N GLY A 907 -52.33 25.09 33.61
CA GLY A 907 -53.48 24.82 32.74
C GLY A 907 -54.28 23.54 33.09
N PRO A 908 -55.24 23.12 32.24
CA PRO A 908 -55.97 21.87 32.44
C PRO A 908 -55.05 20.65 32.29
N VAL A 909 -55.07 19.78 33.30
CA VAL A 909 -54.34 18.50 33.37
C VAL A 909 -55.35 17.38 33.67
N PRO A 910 -55.18 16.15 33.13
CA PRO A 910 -54.03 15.65 32.35
C PRO A 910 -54.11 15.95 30.84
N VAL A 911 -52.97 16.30 30.23
CA VAL A 911 -52.77 16.49 28.77
C VAL A 911 -51.42 15.87 28.40
N THR A 912 -51.33 15.12 27.30
CA THR A 912 -50.04 14.67 26.77
C THR A 912 -49.27 15.87 26.24
N VAL A 913 -48.09 16.09 26.79
CA VAL A 913 -47.23 17.24 26.47
C VAL A 913 -45.91 16.82 25.85
N GLY A 914 -45.66 15.52 25.70
CA GLY A 914 -44.39 15.03 25.21
C GLY A 914 -44.29 13.52 25.26
N ARG A 915 -43.06 13.03 25.13
CA ARG A 915 -42.72 11.61 25.16
C ARG A 915 -41.27 11.41 25.60
N VAL A 916 -40.99 10.24 26.17
CA VAL A 916 -39.65 9.81 26.58
C VAL A 916 -39.29 8.55 25.83
N TYR A 917 -38.17 8.59 25.11
CA TYR A 917 -37.59 7.46 24.39
C TYR A 917 -36.55 6.78 25.28
N ILE A 918 -36.59 5.46 25.32
CA ILE A 918 -35.72 4.63 26.15
C ILE A 918 -35.14 3.51 25.29
N VAL A 919 -33.93 3.06 25.64
CA VAL A 919 -33.32 1.87 25.06
C VAL A 919 -33.27 0.79 26.13
N PRO A 920 -33.88 -0.39 25.89
CA PRO A 920 -33.71 -1.53 26.79
C PRO A 920 -32.28 -2.04 26.68
N ILE A 921 -31.66 -2.33 27.82
CA ILE A 921 -30.30 -2.84 27.91
C ILE A 921 -30.35 -4.18 28.64
N ASP A 922 -29.82 -5.23 28.02
CA ASP A 922 -29.77 -6.54 28.65
C ASP A 922 -28.60 -6.61 29.64
N GLY A 923 -28.85 -7.23 30.80
CA GLY A 923 -27.85 -7.34 31.87
C GLY A 923 -27.76 -6.15 32.82
N SER A 924 -28.42 -5.02 32.52
CA SER A 924 -28.44 -3.82 33.37
C SER A 924 -29.59 -3.81 34.39
N GLU A 925 -29.61 -2.79 35.27
CA GLU A 925 -30.65 -2.62 36.29
C GLU A 925 -31.92 -1.90 35.78
N GLY A 926 -31.90 -1.35 34.56
CA GLY A 926 -32.90 -0.41 34.09
C GLY A 926 -32.88 -0.18 32.58
N VAL A 927 -33.03 1.08 32.16
CA VAL A 927 -33.07 1.50 30.75
C VAL A 927 -32.25 2.77 30.56
N ALA A 928 -31.59 2.89 29.41
CA ALA A 928 -30.91 4.13 29.05
C ALA A 928 -31.93 5.18 28.57
N ILE A 929 -31.84 6.41 29.09
CA ILE A 929 -32.76 7.50 28.72
C ILE A 929 -32.23 8.22 27.48
N ALA A 930 -32.72 7.84 26.30
CA ALA A 930 -32.24 8.37 25.05
C ALA A 930 -32.67 9.83 24.81
N ARG A 931 -33.97 10.09 24.90
CA ARG A 931 -34.52 11.41 24.56
C ARG A 931 -35.78 11.75 25.35
N ILE A 932 -35.88 13.00 25.80
CA ILE A 932 -37.07 13.60 26.39
C ILE A 932 -37.56 14.69 25.45
N GLU A 933 -38.69 14.46 24.79
CA GLU A 933 -39.34 15.44 23.93
C GLU A 933 -40.52 16.07 24.66
N VAL A 934 -40.58 17.40 24.73
CA VAL A 934 -41.62 18.11 25.48
C VAL A 934 -42.04 19.45 24.87
N ASP A 935 -43.34 19.71 24.91
CA ASP A 935 -43.98 20.99 24.66
C ASP A 935 -44.22 21.73 25.98
N LEU A 936 -43.46 22.82 26.17
CA LEU A 936 -43.52 23.66 27.36
C LEU A 936 -44.44 24.87 27.22
N THR A 937 -45.21 24.98 26.13
CA THR A 937 -46.13 26.10 25.94
C THR A 937 -47.27 26.13 26.97
N GLY A 938 -47.56 27.31 27.50
CA GLY A 938 -48.74 27.53 28.32
C GLY A 938 -50.03 27.58 27.50
N THR A 939 -50.85 26.53 27.50
CA THR A 939 -52.19 26.56 26.86
C THR A 939 -53.25 27.11 27.83
N GLY A 940 -53.76 28.33 27.59
CA GLY A 940 -54.90 28.88 28.33
C GLY A 940 -54.99 30.42 28.34
N THR A 941 -56.02 30.95 29.03
CA THR A 941 -56.25 32.41 29.21
C THR A 941 -55.26 33.07 30.18
N ILE A 942 -54.40 32.27 30.80
CA ILE A 942 -53.30 32.70 31.67
C ILE A 942 -52.03 32.34 30.90
N ALA A 943 -51.35 33.34 30.35
CA ALA A 943 -50.03 33.16 29.76
C ALA A 943 -49.07 32.71 30.87
N GLY A 944 -48.40 31.59 30.65
CA GLY A 944 -47.27 31.16 31.46
C GLY A 944 -46.81 29.76 31.11
N GLY A 945 -45.55 29.66 30.72
CA GLY A 945 -44.87 28.43 30.34
C GLY A 945 -44.90 27.36 31.40
N ARG A 946 -44.67 26.13 30.94
CA ARG A 946 -44.57 24.94 31.79
C ARG A 946 -43.12 24.77 32.27
N THR A 947 -42.96 24.03 33.36
CA THR A 947 -41.63 23.61 33.83
C THR A 947 -41.50 22.10 33.65
N LEU A 948 -40.50 21.68 32.86
CA LEU A 948 -40.00 20.31 32.88
C LEU A 948 -39.19 20.13 34.17
N GLN A 949 -39.66 19.26 35.05
CA GLN A 949 -38.94 18.89 36.25
C GLN A 949 -38.43 17.46 36.12
N ILE A 950 -37.11 17.31 36.22
CA ILE A 950 -36.40 16.05 36.21
C ILE A 950 -35.78 15.89 37.59
N ARG A 951 -36.16 14.85 38.31
CA ARG A 951 -35.69 14.59 39.66
C ARG A 951 -34.96 13.24 39.76
N GLY A 952 -33.70 13.29 40.17
CA GLY A 952 -32.86 12.11 40.41
C GLY A 952 -32.90 11.68 41.87
N GLU A 953 -33.24 10.43 42.13
CA GLU A 953 -33.13 9.82 43.46
C GLU A 953 -32.12 8.67 43.38
N SER A 954 -31.28 8.56 44.41
CA SER A 954 -30.36 7.42 44.50
C SER A 954 -31.16 6.13 44.57
N GLY A 955 -30.75 5.13 43.78
CA GLY A 955 -31.38 3.83 43.71
C GLY A 955 -30.80 2.91 44.76
N GLN A 956 -30.01 1.94 44.32
CA GLN A 956 -29.34 0.94 45.17
C GLN A 956 -28.09 1.53 45.85
N SER A 957 -27.42 2.49 45.20
CA SER A 957 -26.19 3.11 45.71
C SER A 957 -26.31 4.64 45.76
N VAL A 958 -25.48 5.25 46.62
CA VAL A 958 -25.41 6.72 46.75
C VAL A 958 -24.56 7.38 45.66
N ASN A 959 -23.89 6.56 44.83
CA ASN A 959 -23.06 6.99 43.72
C ASN A 959 -23.71 6.69 42.37
N ASP A 960 -24.99 6.31 42.35
CA ASP A 960 -25.71 6.06 41.10
C ASP A 960 -25.75 7.36 40.30
N ILE A 961 -25.29 7.29 39.07
CA ILE A 961 -25.32 8.41 38.14
C ILE A 961 -26.43 8.12 37.14
N ILE A 962 -27.27 9.11 36.88
CA ILE A 962 -28.34 9.02 35.87
C ILE A 962 -27.91 9.85 34.69
N SER A 963 -28.06 9.32 33.49
CA SER A 963 -27.62 10.02 32.31
C SER A 963 -28.71 10.12 31.26
N ILE A 964 -28.80 11.31 30.66
CA ILE A 964 -29.85 11.67 29.71
C ILE A 964 -29.17 12.10 28.41
N GLY A 965 -29.49 11.43 27.31
CA GLY A 965 -29.00 11.82 25.99
C GLY A 965 -29.44 13.22 25.59
N ARG A 966 -30.73 13.37 25.29
CA ARG A 966 -31.23 14.62 24.70
C ARG A 966 -32.52 15.11 25.30
N ILE A 967 -32.60 16.41 25.59
CA ILE A 967 -33.85 17.09 25.94
C ILE A 967 -34.24 18.01 24.79
N VAL A 968 -35.34 17.69 24.11
CA VAL A 968 -35.87 18.47 22.99
C VAL A 968 -37.12 19.20 23.42
N VAL A 969 -37.03 20.52 23.51
CA VAL A 969 -38.17 21.40 23.77
C VAL A 969 -38.76 21.83 22.43
N THR A 970 -39.81 21.13 21.98
CA THR A 970 -40.41 21.35 20.65
C THR A 970 -41.08 22.71 20.53
N TYR A 971 -41.67 23.19 21.63
CA TYR A 971 -42.26 24.53 21.72
C TYR A 971 -42.09 25.08 23.14
N SER A 972 -41.84 26.37 23.25
CA SER A 972 -41.70 27.10 24.52
C SER A 972 -42.23 28.53 24.41
N ASP A 973 -42.34 29.20 25.56
CA ASP A 973 -42.64 30.61 25.70
C ASP A 973 -41.69 31.29 26.71
N GLU A 974 -41.81 32.60 26.89
CA GLU A 974 -40.93 33.44 27.74
C GLU A 974 -40.85 32.99 29.22
N GLN A 975 -41.69 32.07 29.69
CA GLN A 975 -41.69 31.56 31.07
C GLN A 975 -41.40 30.05 31.16
N SER A 976 -41.03 29.41 30.05
CA SER A 976 -40.72 27.98 29.98
C SER A 976 -39.36 27.68 30.63
N ARG A 977 -39.30 26.60 31.41
CA ARG A 977 -38.13 26.29 32.26
C ARG A 977 -37.81 24.80 32.28
N ILE A 978 -36.52 24.51 32.49
CA ILE A 978 -36.02 23.17 32.81
C ILE A 978 -35.41 23.22 34.21
N LEU A 979 -35.88 22.34 35.10
CA LEU A 979 -35.36 22.15 36.44
C LEU A 979 -34.90 20.70 36.59
N ILE A 980 -33.60 20.51 36.76
CA ILE A 980 -32.96 19.23 37.07
C ILE A 980 -32.51 19.31 38.54
N ASN A 981 -33.02 18.43 39.39
CA ASN A 981 -32.73 18.44 40.82
C ASN A 981 -32.73 17.03 41.40
N GLY A 982 -32.32 16.88 42.66
CA GLY A 982 -32.37 15.58 43.31
C GLY A 982 -31.18 15.30 44.21
N THR A 983 -31.05 14.04 44.61
CA THR A 983 -29.94 13.55 45.44
C THR A 983 -28.94 12.69 44.67
N ALA A 984 -29.30 12.19 43.49
CA ALA A 984 -28.40 11.50 42.56
C ALA A 984 -27.84 12.49 41.54
N GLN A 985 -26.65 12.20 40.98
CA GLN A 985 -26.06 12.95 39.89
C GLN A 985 -26.91 12.74 38.63
N ILE A 986 -27.26 13.83 37.93
CA ILE A 986 -27.88 13.78 36.61
C ILE A 986 -26.98 14.51 35.63
N ASP A 987 -26.53 13.80 34.60
CA ASP A 987 -25.78 14.39 33.50
C ASP A 987 -26.63 14.43 32.24
N VAL A 988 -26.52 15.51 31.47
CA VAL A 988 -27.28 15.70 30.23
C VAL A 988 -26.31 15.93 29.07
N TRP A 989 -26.42 15.12 28.03
CA TRP A 989 -25.60 15.27 26.84
C TRP A 989 -25.99 16.52 26.03
N ARG A 990 -27.26 16.68 25.68
CA ARG A 990 -27.68 17.86 24.89
C ARG A 990 -29.07 18.37 25.27
N ILE A 991 -29.24 19.69 25.26
CA ILE A 991 -30.54 20.36 25.37
C ILE A 991 -30.77 21.21 24.13
N ASP A 992 -31.88 20.97 23.42
CA ASP A 992 -32.33 21.83 22.32
C ASP A 992 -33.63 22.55 22.68
N ALA A 993 -33.62 23.86 22.52
CA ALA A 993 -34.79 24.70 22.70
C ALA A 993 -34.82 25.84 21.66
N PRO A 994 -35.19 25.54 20.40
CA PRO A 994 -35.15 26.51 19.30
C PRO A 994 -36.10 27.70 19.48
N ASN A 995 -37.02 27.69 20.44
CA ASN A 995 -37.87 28.85 20.75
C ASN A 995 -37.43 29.62 22.01
N GLY A 996 -36.28 29.24 22.59
CA GLY A 996 -35.71 29.85 23.77
C GLY A 996 -36.29 29.33 25.09
N LEU A 997 -35.61 29.64 26.19
CA LEU A 997 -36.02 29.30 27.55
C LEU A 997 -35.81 30.46 28.51
N ASP A 998 -36.64 30.54 29.54
CA ASP A 998 -36.42 31.48 30.65
C ASP A 998 -35.22 31.03 31.48
N THR A 999 -35.24 29.78 31.93
CA THR A 999 -34.19 29.28 32.84
C THR A 999 -33.93 27.80 32.67
N ILE A 1000 -32.65 27.42 32.70
CA ILE A 1000 -32.17 26.05 32.93
C ILE A 1000 -31.49 26.04 34.30
N THR A 1001 -31.93 25.16 35.20
CA THR A 1001 -31.32 24.97 36.53
C THR A 1001 -30.92 23.51 36.70
N GLN A 1002 -29.65 23.28 37.00
CA GLN A 1002 -29.07 22.00 37.38
C GLN A 1002 -28.58 22.07 38.84
N ASP A 1003 -29.29 21.35 39.72
CA ASP A 1003 -29.13 21.35 41.17
C ASP A 1003 -28.86 19.93 41.73
N THR A 1004 -28.41 19.00 40.89
CA THR A 1004 -27.93 17.70 41.36
C THR A 1004 -26.45 17.76 41.75
N PRO A 1005 -25.98 16.90 42.68
CA PRO A 1005 -24.56 16.78 42.98
C PRO A 1005 -23.77 16.43 41.72
N ARG A 1006 -22.73 17.20 41.38
CA ARG A 1006 -21.86 17.00 40.20
C ARG A 1006 -22.61 16.86 38.86
N GLY A 1007 -23.84 17.38 38.76
CA GLY A 1007 -24.63 17.23 37.54
C GLY A 1007 -24.10 18.09 36.41
N ASP A 1008 -23.69 17.45 35.32
CA ASP A 1008 -23.07 18.12 34.18
C ASP A 1008 -24.06 18.34 33.04
N ILE A 1009 -23.78 19.34 32.19
CA ILE A 1009 -24.47 19.53 30.91
C ILE A 1009 -23.40 19.67 29.82
N ILE A 1010 -23.41 18.82 28.80
CA ILE A 1010 -22.37 18.85 27.76
C ILE A 1010 -22.67 19.93 26.72
N ALA A 1011 -23.90 20.00 26.20
CA ALA A 1011 -24.28 20.99 25.19
C ALA A 1011 -25.67 21.60 25.43
N ILE A 1012 -25.80 22.89 25.10
CA ILE A 1012 -27.08 23.61 25.08
C ILE A 1012 -27.18 24.38 23.77
N ASP A 1013 -28.21 24.10 23.00
CA ASP A 1013 -28.56 24.78 21.76
C ASP A 1013 -29.94 25.46 21.92
N THR A 1014 -29.93 26.78 22.00
CA THR A 1014 -31.14 27.56 22.28
C THR A 1014 -31.05 28.96 21.67
N ASP A 1015 -32.14 29.40 21.03
CA ASP A 1015 -32.21 30.74 20.42
C ASP A 1015 -32.04 31.86 21.45
N THR A 1016 -32.64 31.68 22.64
CA THR A 1016 -32.50 32.60 23.77
C THR A 1016 -32.48 31.85 25.09
N LEU A 1017 -31.71 32.33 26.06
CA LEU A 1017 -31.70 31.82 27.44
C LEU A 1017 -31.49 32.97 28.42
N ASN A 1018 -32.47 33.26 29.29
CA ASN A 1018 -32.29 34.37 30.24
C ASN A 1018 -31.33 33.99 31.37
N GLN A 1019 -31.35 32.75 31.84
CA GLN A 1019 -30.52 32.30 32.94
C GLN A 1019 -30.13 30.81 32.84
N LEU A 1020 -28.84 30.53 32.99
CA LEU A 1020 -28.29 29.19 33.23
C LEU A 1020 -27.74 29.14 34.67
N ILE A 1021 -28.14 28.13 35.44
CA ILE A 1021 -27.64 27.88 36.79
C ILE A 1021 -27.17 26.43 36.86
N ILE A 1022 -25.87 26.23 37.12
CA ILE A 1022 -25.28 24.92 37.43
C ILE A 1022 -24.58 25.09 38.78
N ASN A 1023 -25.05 24.39 39.83
CA ASN A 1023 -24.61 24.63 41.20
C ASN A 1023 -23.34 23.86 41.59
N GLU A 1024 -23.26 22.57 41.22
CA GLU A 1024 -22.18 21.66 41.66
C GLU A 1024 -21.48 20.89 40.53
N GLY A 1025 -21.88 21.07 39.26
CA GLY A 1025 -21.27 20.41 38.08
C GLY A 1025 -20.72 21.39 37.03
N ASP A 1026 -20.44 20.88 35.83
CA ASP A 1026 -19.77 21.57 34.74
C ASP A 1026 -20.66 21.76 33.48
N LEU A 1027 -20.22 22.67 32.61
CA LEU A 1027 -20.76 22.87 31.26
C LEU A 1027 -19.67 22.51 30.23
N GLY A 1028 -19.99 21.70 29.22
CA GLY A 1028 -19.08 21.38 28.11
C GLY A 1028 -18.14 20.18 28.33
N ARG A 1029 -18.18 19.56 29.51
CA ARG A 1029 -17.41 18.36 29.85
C ARG A 1029 -18.17 17.52 30.87
N THR A 1030 -17.82 16.25 30.98
CA THR A 1030 -18.29 15.38 32.05
C THR A 1030 -17.30 14.24 32.28
N GLU A 1031 -17.43 13.55 33.41
CA GLU A 1031 -16.65 12.36 33.74
C GLU A 1031 -17.22 11.15 32.97
N VAL A 1032 -16.47 10.72 31.95
CA VAL A 1032 -16.62 9.42 31.30
C VAL A 1032 -15.43 8.52 31.66
N VAL A 1033 -15.07 7.59 30.78
CA VAL A 1033 -13.98 6.63 30.99
C VAL A 1033 -12.62 7.27 30.71
N ASP A 1034 -11.59 6.87 31.46
CA ASP A 1034 -10.21 7.38 31.32
C ASP A 1034 -9.62 7.07 29.94
N TRP A 1035 -10.00 5.93 29.33
CA TRP A 1035 -9.59 5.51 27.99
C TRP A 1035 -10.67 5.89 26.97
N GLY A 1036 -10.79 7.17 26.71
CA GLY A 1036 -11.79 7.75 25.80
C GLY A 1036 -11.65 9.27 25.72
N PRO A 1037 -12.45 9.94 24.87
CA PRO A 1037 -12.43 11.40 24.77
C PRO A 1037 -12.83 12.05 26.10
N SER A 1038 -11.92 12.83 26.68
CA SER A 1038 -12.18 13.61 27.91
C SER A 1038 -12.93 14.92 27.66
N GLU A 1039 -12.95 15.40 26.41
CA GLU A 1039 -13.63 16.62 25.97
C GLU A 1039 -14.76 16.25 25.00
N LEU A 1040 -16.00 16.27 25.50
CA LEU A 1040 -17.20 15.83 24.77
C LEU A 1040 -18.05 16.99 24.24
N GLY A 1041 -17.78 18.23 24.69
CA GLY A 1041 -18.50 19.41 24.25
C GLY A 1041 -18.27 19.72 22.76
N PRO A 1042 -19.24 20.38 22.09
CA PRO A 1042 -19.05 20.81 20.72
C PRO A 1042 -17.86 21.77 20.61
N TYR A 1043 -17.05 21.59 19.57
CA TYR A 1043 -15.98 22.52 19.26
C TYR A 1043 -16.59 23.89 18.94
N LEU A 1044 -16.40 24.86 19.83
CA LEU A 1044 -17.05 26.18 19.73
C LEU A 1044 -16.55 27.02 18.56
N GLY A 1045 -15.53 26.57 17.82
CA GLY A 1045 -15.08 27.21 16.59
C GLY A 1045 -14.74 28.69 16.75
N LEU A 1046 -14.33 29.11 17.96
CA LEU A 1046 -13.93 30.49 18.22
C LEU A 1046 -12.59 30.74 17.53
N THR A 1047 -12.65 31.10 16.24
CA THR A 1047 -11.53 31.65 15.47
C THR A 1047 -11.17 33.05 15.93
#